data_AF-I3J7R2-F1
#
_entry.id   AF-I3J7R2-F1
#
_cell.length_a   1.000
_cell.length_b   1.000
_cell.length_c   1.000
_cell.angle_alpha   90.00
_cell.angle_beta   90.00
_cell.angle_gamma   90.00
#
_symmetry.space_group_name_H-M   'P 1'
#
loop_
_entity.id
_entity.type
_entity.pdbx_description
1 polymer ?
#
loop_
_entity_poly.entity_id
_entity_poly.type
_entity_poly.pdbx_seq_one_letter_code
_entity_poly.pdbx_strand_id
1 'polypeptide(L)'
;IYVMFTTFEEIWKFTTYYKIGFLRHCMENLLLDQMFWLSSLKDDFAVEVTIQEETLNLFYRGILLQEGCSSRKVESEQDEFKINIHRFLDQEKESTPHYTVTKSETLEESGLATEAKPPKLPSFMVQPVEGNKNTFIPLLSFLDGRDYEVEFGILYGLSSEKLASSTFTGHCDEDELIGFLGVARETARKKHLFWSQTRLCFLLGKLCVGRSKFNQAQVYFEETLSVPREGFTDLRLLASIFSNLAAIYLLQKNTESFFAVTERLVALLIGIPDCLKSLEDNSSLKYMLKKAILSHNKMAEARACLLLAKHHWTSAMGAQVVPYLERLLILCDEAQRPWRISPSHGYLALGKLYSELHRPHLSASSVRRASLLPSATLSDCLGSMVLLLDSVAEQETPIPPQMAPYLRKALAFTKLQSRERNHYHILSHQLTVCLCQLYCKHKMTGHAICHMEALINNSPSRQVYVSVSERKGFLIWLAWLHIDNSQSALALDILESILASMPEHCTTPQEGVVLNMRGVALRCMGDVRRAAESYQAAIDICQQFEDMPNGAVAQANLGLLCLKAGAKTLAERHLSEAVQLFSELSEESNVENFIPVLMELGKYYVKQQQLDYGKGCYEWALLLAINANLLDVTRCLCRLYECKIPNQVQWIIYSQHQVQLLRRTGYREQEGEALEAISQIYLSIGTEQAYRAALDYTKTSLGIFIDLGCKEKEAYGWLQAGKIYQLLGQIELVDIYVQAAQDVALSTGDTSFILKLLETAGDIFFDSCQDRDKAVIFYRDRALPIAVKSNSIHSKLRLCNKLAEVMFCLKLYGEAVEFAHIAADISKSLGERLNERVAYHRLGSLYHCLKQYELAEHYYLKTLTLCPTPLQFDEEPLYYVRLYQTLGDIIFTDLKDPFDAAGYYHLALAAAMDLGNKKSQLQLCTQLATIYHNFIIDRERSLFFYQKARGFAAELNAKRINISPGQQYSSAQYKNIGQ
;
A
#
# COMPACT_ATOMS: atom_id res chain seq x y z
N ILE A 1 -3.74 -22.27 -51.73
CA ILE A 1 -2.62 -21.72 -52.52
C ILE A 1 -2.84 -22.17 -53.96
N TYR A 2 -3.13 -21.25 -54.88
CA TYR A 2 -3.06 -21.55 -56.31
C TYR A 2 -1.72 -21.05 -56.83
N VAL A 3 -0.91 -21.96 -57.37
CA VAL A 3 0.32 -21.60 -58.07
C VAL A 3 -0.04 -21.57 -59.56
N MET A 4 -0.02 -20.37 -60.13
CA MET A 4 -0.21 -20.15 -61.57
C MET A 4 1.17 -20.12 -62.23
N PHE A 5 1.38 -20.98 -63.23
CA PHE A 5 2.60 -20.97 -64.04
C PHE A 5 2.32 -20.21 -65.33
N THR A 6 3.18 -19.24 -65.64
CA THR A 6 3.00 -18.36 -66.79
C THR A 6 3.64 -18.93 -68.05
N THR A 7 4.58 -19.86 -67.89
CA THR A 7 5.27 -20.52 -69.01
C THR A 7 5.45 -22.02 -68.80
N PHE A 8 5.54 -22.77 -69.90
CA PHE A 8 5.75 -24.22 -69.87
C PHE A 8 7.12 -24.61 -69.28
N GLU A 9 8.10 -23.71 -69.35
CA GLU A 9 9.44 -23.89 -68.80
C GLU A 9 9.44 -23.81 -67.25
N GLU A 10 8.55 -23.01 -66.66
CA GLU A 10 8.34 -22.95 -65.21
C GLU A 10 7.72 -24.25 -64.68
N ILE A 11 6.79 -24.86 -65.44
CA ILE A 11 6.20 -26.16 -65.11
C ILE A 11 7.27 -27.25 -65.15
N TRP A 12 8.16 -27.22 -66.16
CA TRP A 12 9.25 -28.17 -66.29
C TRP A 12 10.31 -28.01 -65.19
N LYS A 13 10.71 -26.77 -64.85
CA LYS A 13 11.59 -26.50 -63.70
C LYS A 13 10.96 -26.91 -62.38
N PHE A 14 9.68 -26.61 -62.16
CA PHE A 14 8.95 -27.01 -60.95
C PHE A 14 8.84 -28.54 -60.81
N THR A 15 8.49 -29.25 -61.87
CA THR A 15 8.42 -30.72 -61.88
C THR A 15 9.81 -31.38 -61.74
N THR A 16 10.86 -30.75 -62.26
CA THR A 16 12.24 -31.22 -62.13
C THR A 16 12.77 -31.00 -60.70
N TYR A 17 12.52 -29.84 -60.09
CA TYR A 17 12.86 -29.57 -58.68
C TYR A 17 12.01 -30.35 -57.68
N TYR A 18 10.76 -30.69 -58.03
CA TYR A 18 9.93 -31.63 -57.29
C TYR A 18 10.53 -33.04 -57.30
N LYS A 19 10.92 -33.55 -58.49
CA LYS A 19 11.53 -34.89 -58.63
C LYS A 19 12.91 -35.01 -57.98
N ILE A 20 13.68 -33.92 -57.90
CA ILE A 20 15.02 -33.89 -57.30
C ILE A 20 14.97 -33.59 -55.78
N GLY A 21 13.79 -33.33 -55.20
CA GLY A 21 13.62 -33.07 -53.77
C GLY A 21 14.03 -31.66 -53.32
N PHE A 22 14.40 -30.78 -54.26
CA PHE A 22 14.81 -29.39 -54.02
C PHE A 22 13.64 -28.49 -53.59
N LEU A 23 12.40 -28.90 -53.89
CA LEU A 23 11.18 -28.19 -53.47
C LEU A 23 11.09 -28.02 -51.95
N ARG A 24 11.74 -28.88 -51.16
CA ARG A 24 11.81 -28.78 -49.68
C ARG A 24 12.41 -27.45 -49.23
N HIS A 25 13.50 -27.01 -49.85
CA HIS A 25 14.21 -25.78 -49.49
C HIS A 25 13.52 -24.52 -50.02
N CYS A 26 12.92 -24.61 -51.21
CA CYS A 26 12.16 -23.50 -51.78
C CYS A 26 10.80 -23.31 -51.10
N MET A 27 10.13 -24.39 -50.68
CA MET A 27 8.90 -24.33 -49.88
C MET A 27 9.17 -23.92 -48.44
N GLU A 28 10.32 -24.27 -47.84
CA GLU A 28 10.77 -23.64 -46.59
C GLU A 28 10.77 -22.12 -46.76
N ASN A 29 11.41 -21.56 -47.80
CA ASN A 29 11.45 -20.11 -48.02
C ASN A 29 10.10 -19.47 -48.43
N LEU A 30 9.27 -20.15 -49.23
CA LEU A 30 7.97 -19.64 -49.70
C LEU A 30 6.88 -19.74 -48.63
N LEU A 31 6.92 -20.80 -47.80
CA LEU A 31 6.05 -20.90 -46.62
C LEU A 31 6.54 -20.01 -45.50
N LEU A 32 7.78 -19.49 -45.54
CA LEU A 32 8.38 -18.43 -44.70
C LEU A 32 8.08 -16.99 -45.19
N ASP A 33 7.30 -16.84 -46.25
CA ASP A 33 6.95 -15.54 -46.82
C ASP A 33 5.92 -14.77 -45.98
N GLN A 34 6.16 -13.46 -45.82
CA GLN A 34 5.61 -12.56 -44.80
C GLN A 34 4.07 -12.40 -44.82
N MET A 35 3.40 -12.83 -45.88
CA MET A 35 1.97 -12.56 -46.14
C MET A 35 0.99 -13.60 -45.55
N PHE A 36 1.46 -14.78 -45.10
CA PHE A 36 0.57 -15.92 -44.78
C PHE A 36 0.54 -16.35 -43.29
N TRP A 37 1.19 -15.60 -42.39
CA TRP A 37 1.75 -16.19 -41.17
C TRP A 37 0.88 -16.13 -39.91
N LEU A 38 -0.12 -15.25 -39.81
CA LEU A 38 -0.83 -15.02 -38.55
C LEU A 38 -2.31 -14.71 -38.80
N SER A 39 -3.17 -15.72 -38.66
CA SER A 39 -4.62 -15.57 -38.47
C SER A 39 -4.98 -15.75 -36.99
N SER A 40 -6.04 -15.07 -36.57
CA SER A 40 -6.51 -14.94 -35.18
C SER A 40 -6.81 -16.29 -34.50
N LEU A 41 -6.91 -16.26 -33.17
CA LEU A 41 -7.32 -17.42 -32.36
C LEU A 41 -8.83 -17.72 -32.45
N LYS A 42 -9.63 -16.84 -33.08
CA LYS A 42 -11.09 -16.96 -33.26
C LYS A 42 -11.50 -16.31 -34.60
N ASP A 43 -12.13 -17.09 -35.45
CA ASP A 43 -13.03 -16.78 -36.60
C ASP A 43 -12.55 -16.26 -37.97
N ASP A 44 -13.36 -16.65 -38.97
CA ASP A 44 -13.28 -16.54 -40.44
C ASP A 44 -13.47 -15.12 -41.04
N PHE A 45 -13.03 -14.94 -42.29
CA PHE A 45 -12.82 -13.71 -43.09
C PHE A 45 -13.97 -12.68 -43.20
N ALA A 46 -13.64 -11.37 -43.34
CA ALA A 46 -13.98 -10.49 -44.49
C ALA A 46 -13.31 -9.06 -44.48
N VAL A 47 -12.90 -8.63 -45.68
CA VAL A 47 -12.67 -7.31 -46.34
C VAL A 47 -12.09 -6.09 -45.59
N GLU A 48 -11.06 -5.51 -46.20
CA GLU A 48 -10.32 -4.30 -45.84
C GLU A 48 -10.76 -3.11 -46.73
N VAL A 49 -11.02 -1.94 -46.12
CA VAL A 49 -11.22 -0.65 -46.80
C VAL A 49 -10.02 0.24 -46.46
N THR A 50 -9.35 0.78 -47.47
CA THR A 50 -8.14 1.61 -47.33
C THR A 50 -8.44 3.11 -47.42
N ILE A 51 -7.79 3.91 -46.56
CA ILE A 51 -7.72 5.37 -46.67
C ILE A 51 -6.24 5.78 -46.68
N GLN A 52 -5.87 6.72 -47.55
CA GLN A 52 -4.49 7.18 -47.81
C GLN A 52 -3.83 7.88 -46.61
N GLU A 53 -2.56 7.54 -46.35
CA GLU A 53 -1.71 8.02 -45.25
C GLU A 53 -1.44 9.54 -45.21
N GLU A 54 -1.77 10.29 -46.25
CA GLU A 54 -1.49 11.73 -46.33
C GLU A 54 -2.51 12.59 -45.56
N THR A 55 -3.70 12.09 -45.24
CA THR A 55 -4.70 12.80 -44.41
C THR A 55 -4.52 12.60 -42.90
N LEU A 56 -3.86 11.52 -42.46
CA LEU A 56 -3.60 11.24 -41.03
C LEU A 56 -2.48 12.14 -40.46
N ASN A 57 -1.47 12.49 -41.28
CA ASN A 57 -0.35 13.32 -40.82
C ASN A 57 -0.69 14.80 -40.60
N LEU A 58 -1.79 15.32 -41.16
CA LEU A 58 -2.32 16.65 -40.84
C LEU A 58 -3.15 16.67 -39.55
N PHE A 59 -3.73 15.53 -39.13
CA PHE A 59 -4.50 15.41 -37.90
C PHE A 59 -3.60 15.32 -36.65
N TYR A 60 -2.43 14.67 -36.75
CA TYR A 60 -1.54 14.47 -35.60
C TYR A 60 -0.72 15.71 -35.18
N ARG A 61 -0.58 16.73 -36.05
CA ARG A 61 0.12 17.98 -35.69
C ARG A 61 -0.76 19.03 -35.01
N GLY A 62 -2.09 18.90 -35.05
CA GLY A 62 -3.03 19.75 -34.31
C GLY A 62 -3.25 19.31 -32.85
N ILE A 63 -3.10 18.02 -32.57
CA ILE A 63 -3.39 17.43 -31.24
C ILE A 63 -2.25 17.71 -30.23
N LEU A 64 -1.05 18.07 -30.68
CA LEU A 64 0.11 18.37 -29.82
C LEU A 64 0.29 19.87 -29.48
N LEU A 65 -0.65 20.74 -29.87
CA LEU A 65 -0.62 22.19 -29.58
C LEU A 65 -1.84 22.72 -28.82
N GLN A 66 -2.75 21.85 -28.35
CA GLN A 66 -3.91 22.23 -27.54
C GLN A 66 -4.08 21.28 -26.35
N GLU A 67 -3.29 21.48 -25.29
CA GLU A 67 -3.72 21.21 -23.91
C GLU A 67 -2.85 22.02 -22.95
N GLY A 68 -2.86 23.34 -23.16
CA GLY A 68 -2.64 24.28 -22.07
C GLY A 68 -3.92 24.35 -21.26
N CYS A 69 -3.84 24.06 -19.96
CA CYS A 69 -4.92 24.34 -19.03
C CYS A 69 -5.08 25.86 -18.93
N SER A 70 -5.93 26.44 -19.78
CA SER A 70 -6.33 27.84 -19.67
C SER A 70 -7.34 27.95 -18.56
N SER A 71 -6.93 28.48 -17.41
CA SER A 71 -7.85 29.10 -16.45
C SER A 71 -8.62 30.22 -17.16
N ARG A 72 -9.79 29.91 -17.73
CA ARG A 72 -10.69 30.92 -18.30
C ARG A 72 -11.37 31.68 -17.16
N LYS A 73 -11.49 33.00 -17.36
CA LYS A 73 -12.02 33.97 -16.39
C LYS A 73 -13.46 33.60 -15.99
N VAL A 74 -13.71 33.69 -14.69
CA VAL A 74 -14.76 33.01 -13.92
C VAL A 74 -16.14 33.69 -13.93
N GLU A 75 -16.34 34.79 -14.67
CA GLU A 75 -17.57 35.60 -14.47
C GLU A 75 -18.67 35.37 -15.52
N SER A 76 -18.39 34.83 -16.72
CA SER A 76 -19.42 34.62 -17.76
C SER A 76 -19.96 33.19 -17.88
N GLU A 77 -19.32 32.19 -17.28
CA GLU A 77 -19.73 30.77 -17.36
C GLU A 77 -20.73 30.37 -16.23
N GLN A 78 -20.82 31.18 -15.16
CA GLN A 78 -21.74 30.90 -14.04
C GLN A 78 -23.21 31.00 -14.43
N ASP A 79 -23.57 31.97 -15.29
CA ASP A 79 -24.95 32.14 -15.77
C ASP A 79 -25.35 31.02 -16.74
N GLU A 80 -24.44 30.57 -17.61
CA GLU A 80 -24.68 29.46 -18.53
C GLU A 80 -24.82 28.12 -17.78
N PHE A 81 -24.02 27.92 -16.73
CA PHE A 81 -24.13 26.77 -15.84
C PHE A 81 -25.45 26.76 -15.05
N LYS A 82 -25.90 27.91 -14.51
CA LYS A 82 -27.21 28.06 -13.86
C LYS A 82 -28.36 27.73 -14.82
N ILE A 83 -28.29 28.22 -16.06
CA ILE A 83 -29.28 27.89 -17.10
C ILE A 83 -29.28 26.38 -17.41
N ASN A 84 -28.12 25.73 -17.43
CA ASN A 84 -28.03 24.28 -17.64
C ASN A 84 -28.61 23.47 -16.46
N ILE A 85 -28.44 23.91 -15.21
CA ILE A 85 -29.06 23.30 -14.03
C ILE A 85 -30.59 23.41 -14.11
N HIS A 86 -31.12 24.60 -14.42
CA HIS A 86 -32.57 24.78 -14.60
C HIS A 86 -33.10 23.93 -15.75
N ARG A 87 -32.39 23.85 -16.88
CA ARG A 87 -32.75 22.95 -17.99
C ARG A 87 -32.72 21.48 -17.60
N PHE A 88 -31.82 21.07 -16.70
CA PHE A 88 -31.73 19.70 -16.19
C PHE A 88 -32.91 19.35 -15.24
N LEU A 89 -33.43 20.36 -14.52
CA LEU A 89 -34.58 20.26 -13.61
C LEU A 89 -35.95 20.38 -14.33
N ASP A 90 -36.08 21.23 -15.36
CA ASP A 90 -37.36 21.64 -15.99
C ASP A 90 -37.86 20.75 -17.15
N GLN A 91 -37.23 19.61 -17.42
CA GLN A 91 -37.49 18.76 -18.61
C GLN A 91 -38.88 18.08 -18.69
N GLU A 92 -39.88 18.49 -17.92
CA GLU A 92 -41.21 17.86 -17.86
C GLU A 92 -42.38 18.68 -18.45
N LYS A 93 -42.18 19.86 -19.03
CA LYS A 93 -43.33 20.70 -19.46
C LYS A 93 -43.87 20.50 -20.88
N GLU A 94 -43.30 19.64 -21.73
CA GLU A 94 -43.83 19.46 -23.09
C GLU A 94 -44.12 18.01 -23.49
N SER A 95 -45.42 17.75 -23.63
CA SER A 95 -46.08 16.72 -24.44
C SER A 95 -45.97 15.26 -23.99
N THR A 96 -47.05 14.81 -23.36
CA THR A 96 -47.54 13.43 -23.45
C THR A 96 -47.91 13.11 -24.91
N PRO A 97 -47.57 11.92 -25.40
CA PRO A 97 -48.56 11.17 -26.17
C PRO A 97 -48.80 9.81 -25.50
N HIS A 98 -50.08 9.55 -25.29
CA HIS A 98 -50.64 8.23 -25.03
C HIS A 98 -50.08 7.20 -26.01
N TYR A 99 -49.56 6.07 -25.52
CA TYR A 99 -49.81 4.78 -26.17
C TYR A 99 -49.84 3.64 -25.15
N THR A 100 -50.74 2.73 -25.45
CA THR A 100 -51.24 1.59 -24.71
C THR A 100 -50.18 0.56 -24.33
N VAL A 101 -50.26 0.11 -23.09
CA VAL A 101 -49.59 -1.07 -22.55
C VAL A 101 -50.08 -2.32 -23.29
N THR A 102 -49.24 -2.90 -24.14
CA THR A 102 -49.31 -4.32 -24.49
C THR A 102 -48.37 -5.11 -23.59
N LYS A 103 -48.97 -6.09 -22.93
CA LYS A 103 -48.36 -7.08 -22.04
C LYS A 103 -47.17 -7.79 -22.69
N SER A 104 -46.11 -7.94 -21.88
CA SER A 104 -45.22 -9.09 -21.79
C SER A 104 -44.99 -9.91 -23.06
N GLU A 105 -43.90 -9.62 -23.76
CA GLU A 105 -43.15 -10.65 -24.48
C GLU A 105 -41.73 -10.65 -23.93
N THR A 106 -41.36 -11.81 -23.41
CA THR A 106 -40.04 -12.22 -22.98
C THR A 106 -39.02 -11.93 -24.07
N LEU A 107 -37.99 -11.14 -23.73
CA LEU A 107 -36.78 -10.99 -24.53
C LEU A 107 -36.12 -12.36 -24.68
N GLU A 108 -36.37 -13.01 -25.81
CA GLU A 108 -35.55 -14.09 -26.32
C GLU A 108 -34.11 -13.61 -26.46
N GLU A 109 -33.22 -14.35 -25.82
CA GLU A 109 -31.77 -14.27 -25.93
C GLU A 109 -31.37 -14.37 -27.40
N SER A 110 -30.93 -13.25 -27.96
CA SER A 110 -30.36 -13.21 -29.30
C SER A 110 -28.92 -13.72 -29.26
N GLY A 111 -28.72 -14.86 -29.92
CA GLY A 111 -27.42 -15.24 -30.47
C GLY A 111 -26.54 -16.18 -29.63
N LEU A 112 -27.13 -17.13 -28.90
CA LEU A 112 -26.45 -18.40 -28.68
C LEU A 112 -26.16 -18.98 -30.08
N ALA A 113 -24.88 -18.98 -30.45
CA ALA A 113 -24.38 -19.81 -31.53
C ALA A 113 -25.03 -21.18 -31.32
N THR A 114 -25.84 -21.59 -32.27
CA THR A 114 -26.50 -22.89 -32.27
C THR A 114 -25.38 -23.90 -32.01
N GLU A 115 -25.35 -24.47 -30.81
CA GLU A 115 -24.49 -25.59 -30.50
C GLU A 115 -24.83 -26.63 -31.55
N ALA A 116 -23.97 -26.73 -32.56
CA ALA A 116 -24.04 -27.78 -33.55
C ALA A 116 -24.04 -29.06 -32.74
N LYS A 117 -25.18 -29.78 -32.75
CA LYS A 117 -25.30 -31.09 -32.11
C LYS A 117 -24.00 -31.85 -32.39
N PRO A 118 -23.33 -32.39 -31.36
CA PRO A 118 -22.06 -33.08 -31.59
C PRO A 118 -22.29 -34.11 -32.69
N PRO A 119 -21.44 -34.15 -33.73
CA PRO A 119 -21.58 -35.10 -34.82
C PRO A 119 -21.70 -36.50 -34.23
N LYS A 120 -22.73 -37.25 -34.66
CA LYS A 120 -22.97 -38.61 -34.16
C LYS A 120 -21.71 -39.42 -34.39
N LEU A 121 -21.24 -40.11 -33.35
CA LEU A 121 -20.07 -40.98 -33.45
C LEU A 121 -20.38 -42.08 -34.49
N PRO A 122 -19.53 -42.29 -35.52
CA PRO A 122 -19.76 -43.37 -36.47
C PRO A 122 -19.60 -44.72 -35.76
N SER A 123 -20.60 -45.59 -35.86
CA SER A 123 -20.63 -46.92 -35.22
C SER A 123 -20.77 -48.02 -36.27
N PHE A 124 -19.83 -48.95 -36.31
CA PHE A 124 -19.82 -50.10 -37.23
C PHE A 124 -19.89 -51.41 -36.45
N MET A 125 -20.77 -52.32 -36.87
CA MET A 125 -20.84 -53.66 -36.29
C MET A 125 -19.79 -54.58 -36.92
N VAL A 126 -18.93 -55.18 -36.09
CA VAL A 126 -17.98 -56.22 -36.49
C VAL A 126 -18.75 -57.53 -36.64
N GLN A 127 -18.55 -58.22 -37.76
CA GLN A 127 -19.17 -59.52 -38.04
C GLN A 127 -18.09 -60.57 -38.33
N PRO A 128 -18.30 -61.85 -37.94
CA PRO A 128 -17.33 -62.91 -38.20
C PRO A 128 -17.12 -63.11 -39.71
N VAL A 129 -15.86 -63.37 -40.07
CA VAL A 129 -15.30 -63.22 -41.43
C VAL A 129 -15.77 -64.29 -42.44
N GLU A 130 -16.75 -65.13 -42.10
CA GLU A 130 -17.25 -66.18 -42.98
C GLU A 130 -18.20 -65.65 -44.08
N GLY A 131 -17.66 -65.50 -45.29
CA GLY A 131 -18.36 -65.78 -46.55
C GLY A 131 -19.23 -64.70 -47.21
N ASN A 132 -19.54 -63.56 -46.57
CA ASN A 132 -20.39 -62.53 -47.21
C ASN A 132 -19.61 -61.36 -47.82
N LYS A 133 -19.73 -61.18 -49.15
CA LYS A 133 -19.05 -60.10 -49.92
C LYS A 133 -19.63 -58.70 -49.68
N ASN A 134 -20.78 -58.59 -49.00
CA ASN A 134 -21.49 -57.33 -48.77
C ASN A 134 -21.24 -56.70 -47.39
N THR A 135 -20.51 -57.39 -46.51
CA THR A 135 -20.33 -56.99 -45.10
C THR A 135 -19.56 -55.69 -44.93
N PHE A 136 -18.64 -55.38 -45.83
CA PHE A 136 -17.77 -54.20 -45.74
C PHE A 136 -18.29 -52.96 -46.47
N ILE A 137 -19.42 -53.06 -47.19
CA ILE A 137 -19.92 -51.97 -48.04
C ILE A 137 -20.16 -50.67 -47.25
N PRO A 138 -20.82 -50.68 -46.07
CA PRO A 138 -21.05 -49.45 -45.30
C PRO A 138 -19.77 -48.79 -44.77
N LEU A 139 -18.79 -49.60 -44.35
CA LEU A 139 -17.50 -49.12 -43.86
C LEU A 139 -16.64 -48.55 -45.00
N LEU A 140 -16.58 -49.26 -46.13
CA LEU A 140 -15.82 -48.84 -47.28
C LEU A 140 -16.41 -47.59 -47.93
N SER A 141 -17.74 -47.49 -48.04
CA SER A 141 -18.42 -46.31 -48.56
C SER A 141 -18.25 -45.10 -47.65
N PHE A 142 -18.27 -45.31 -46.32
CA PHE A 142 -18.01 -44.24 -45.36
C PHE A 142 -16.57 -43.73 -45.47
N LEU A 143 -15.59 -44.63 -45.56
CA LEU A 143 -14.18 -44.25 -45.65
C LEU A 143 -13.74 -43.80 -47.05
N ASP A 144 -14.62 -43.90 -48.05
CA ASP A 144 -14.36 -43.45 -49.41
C ASP A 144 -14.69 -41.95 -49.54
N GLY A 145 -13.78 -41.19 -50.13
CA GLY A 145 -13.93 -39.73 -50.18
C GLY A 145 -12.56 -39.06 -50.24
N ARG A 146 -12.39 -38.15 -51.20
CA ARG A 146 -11.11 -37.47 -51.41
C ARG A 146 -10.84 -36.43 -50.33
N ASP A 147 -11.84 -35.66 -49.94
CA ASP A 147 -11.67 -34.49 -49.06
C ASP A 147 -11.89 -34.82 -47.58
N TYR A 148 -11.54 -33.85 -46.73
CA TYR A 148 -11.75 -33.96 -45.29
C TYR A 148 -13.23 -33.75 -44.94
N GLU A 149 -13.79 -34.66 -44.15
CA GLU A 149 -15.11 -34.51 -43.52
C GLU A 149 -14.96 -34.44 -41.99
N VAL A 150 -15.87 -33.74 -41.31
CA VAL A 150 -15.83 -33.56 -39.85
C VAL A 150 -15.80 -34.91 -39.12
N GLU A 151 -16.56 -35.88 -39.65
CA GLU A 151 -16.67 -37.25 -39.13
C GLU A 151 -15.34 -38.02 -39.19
N PHE A 152 -14.50 -37.79 -40.21
CA PHE A 152 -13.15 -38.35 -40.29
C PHE A 152 -12.22 -37.75 -39.24
N GLY A 153 -12.36 -36.47 -38.93
CA GLY A 153 -11.55 -35.82 -37.90
C GLY A 153 -11.72 -36.43 -36.50
N ILE A 154 -12.93 -36.90 -36.19
CA ILE A 154 -13.23 -37.62 -34.95
C ILE A 154 -12.43 -38.93 -34.94
N LEU A 155 -12.50 -39.72 -36.02
CA LEU A 155 -11.75 -40.97 -36.14
C LEU A 155 -10.24 -40.78 -36.00
N TYR A 156 -9.68 -39.70 -36.54
CA TYR A 156 -8.25 -39.41 -36.44
C TYR A 156 -7.82 -39.03 -35.03
N GLY A 157 -8.70 -38.35 -34.28
CA GLY A 157 -8.45 -37.90 -32.91
C GLY A 157 -8.71 -38.95 -31.82
N LEU A 158 -9.48 -40.01 -32.07
CA LEU A 158 -9.81 -41.02 -31.04
C LEU A 158 -8.59 -41.87 -30.64
N SER A 159 -8.35 -42.08 -29.34
CA SER A 159 -7.35 -43.05 -28.86
C SER A 159 -7.69 -44.48 -29.30
N SER A 160 -6.71 -45.38 -29.33
CA SER A 160 -6.91 -46.78 -29.74
C SER A 160 -8.04 -47.47 -28.96
N GLU A 161 -8.10 -47.25 -27.64
CA GLU A 161 -9.13 -47.82 -26.76
C GLU A 161 -10.53 -47.31 -27.09
N LYS A 162 -10.67 -46.00 -27.36
CA LYS A 162 -11.95 -45.41 -27.75
C LYS A 162 -12.34 -45.85 -29.16
N LEU A 163 -11.38 -45.99 -30.05
CA LEU A 163 -11.61 -46.47 -31.41
C LEU A 163 -12.13 -47.91 -31.40
N ALA A 164 -11.54 -48.78 -30.58
CA ALA A 164 -12.01 -50.16 -30.39
C ALA A 164 -13.41 -50.18 -29.74
N SER A 165 -13.62 -49.48 -28.63
CA SER A 165 -14.87 -49.60 -27.84
C SER A 165 -16.08 -48.81 -28.35
N SER A 166 -15.88 -47.66 -29.00
CA SER A 166 -16.96 -46.72 -29.34
C SER A 166 -17.30 -46.65 -30.83
N THR A 167 -16.32 -46.90 -31.70
CA THR A 167 -16.50 -46.83 -33.17
C THR A 167 -16.85 -48.19 -33.76
N PHE A 168 -16.33 -49.27 -33.18
CA PHE A 168 -16.59 -50.63 -33.63
C PHE A 168 -17.26 -51.42 -32.51
N THR A 169 -18.39 -52.07 -32.78
CA THR A 169 -19.15 -52.81 -31.76
C THR A 169 -19.38 -54.25 -32.20
N GLY A 170 -19.52 -55.19 -31.26
CA GLY A 170 -19.82 -56.59 -31.57
C GLY A 170 -18.60 -57.50 -31.81
N HIS A 171 -17.40 -57.07 -31.44
CA HIS A 171 -16.20 -57.92 -31.37
C HIS A 171 -15.97 -58.38 -29.92
N CYS A 172 -15.42 -59.59 -29.72
CA CYS A 172 -15.08 -60.12 -28.39
C CYS A 172 -13.68 -59.66 -27.93
N ASP A 173 -12.75 -59.46 -28.87
CA ASP A 173 -11.40 -58.98 -28.61
C ASP A 173 -10.89 -58.06 -29.74
N GLU A 174 -9.82 -57.30 -29.46
CA GLU A 174 -9.21 -56.41 -30.45
C GLU A 174 -8.53 -57.17 -31.61
N ASP A 175 -8.22 -58.46 -31.43
CA ASP A 175 -7.67 -59.30 -32.50
C ASP A 175 -8.72 -59.60 -33.58
N GLU A 176 -9.97 -59.84 -33.20
CA GLU A 176 -11.10 -59.97 -34.10
C GLU A 176 -11.36 -58.68 -34.88
N LEU A 177 -11.26 -57.51 -34.23
CA LEU A 177 -11.37 -56.21 -34.89
C LEU A 177 -10.24 -55.95 -35.89
N ILE A 178 -8.98 -56.22 -35.51
CA ILE A 178 -7.83 -56.07 -36.41
C ILE A 178 -7.94 -57.03 -37.59
N GLY A 179 -8.40 -58.27 -37.36
CA GLY A 179 -8.68 -59.25 -38.41
C GLY A 179 -9.75 -58.75 -39.38
N PHE A 180 -10.87 -58.25 -38.87
CA PHE A 180 -11.96 -57.66 -39.66
C PHE A 180 -11.49 -56.48 -40.51
N LEU A 181 -10.75 -55.52 -39.93
CA LEU A 181 -10.18 -54.38 -40.65
C LEU A 181 -9.10 -54.78 -41.66
N GLY A 182 -8.33 -55.84 -41.37
CA GLY A 182 -7.36 -56.41 -42.29
C GLY A 182 -8.02 -56.96 -43.56
N VAL A 183 -9.15 -57.66 -43.42
CA VAL A 183 -9.93 -58.15 -44.56
C VAL A 183 -10.62 -56.99 -45.30
N ALA A 184 -11.13 -55.98 -44.58
CA ALA A 184 -11.67 -54.76 -45.19
C ALA A 184 -10.60 -54.04 -46.03
N ARG A 185 -9.36 -53.96 -45.54
CA ARG A 185 -8.22 -53.37 -46.26
C ARG A 185 -7.90 -54.15 -47.54
N GLU A 186 -7.86 -55.47 -47.47
CA GLU A 186 -7.60 -56.33 -48.62
C GLU A 186 -8.70 -56.24 -49.69
N THR A 187 -9.95 -56.13 -49.26
CA THR A 187 -11.08 -55.93 -50.18
C THR A 187 -11.06 -54.55 -50.83
N ALA A 188 -10.69 -53.48 -50.10
CA ALA A 188 -10.46 -52.15 -50.66
C ALA A 188 -9.34 -52.17 -51.71
N ARG A 189 -8.22 -52.85 -51.42
CA ARG A 189 -7.08 -53.00 -52.33
C ARG A 189 -7.48 -53.70 -53.63
N LYS A 190 -8.23 -54.80 -53.54
CA LYS A 190 -8.73 -55.55 -54.71
C LYS A 190 -9.75 -54.76 -55.55
N LYS A 191 -10.52 -53.88 -54.91
CA LYS A 191 -11.51 -53.01 -55.58
C LYS A 191 -10.93 -51.67 -56.05
N HIS A 192 -9.62 -51.44 -55.89
CA HIS A 192 -8.94 -50.17 -56.21
C HIS A 192 -9.56 -48.93 -55.49
N LEU A 193 -10.08 -49.12 -54.27
CA LEU A 193 -10.59 -48.04 -53.42
C LEU A 193 -9.44 -47.44 -52.59
N PHE A 194 -8.64 -46.57 -53.21
CA PHE A 194 -7.39 -46.06 -52.62
C PHE A 194 -7.58 -45.23 -51.34
N TRP A 195 -8.65 -44.44 -51.23
CA TRP A 195 -8.94 -43.63 -50.04
C TRP A 195 -9.40 -44.47 -48.86
N SER A 196 -10.32 -45.40 -49.09
CA SER A 196 -10.73 -46.38 -48.08
C SER A 196 -9.55 -47.25 -47.63
N GLN A 197 -8.68 -47.70 -48.56
CA GLN A 197 -7.46 -48.44 -48.23
C GLN A 197 -6.53 -47.61 -47.33
N THR A 198 -6.31 -46.33 -47.64
CA THR A 198 -5.45 -45.44 -46.84
C THR A 198 -6.00 -45.28 -45.43
N ARG A 199 -7.28 -44.94 -45.27
CA ARG A 199 -7.89 -44.73 -43.95
C ARG A 199 -7.92 -46.03 -43.13
N LEU A 200 -8.17 -47.18 -43.77
CA LEU A 200 -8.09 -48.48 -43.11
C LEU A 200 -6.67 -48.82 -42.63
N CYS A 201 -5.65 -48.56 -43.45
CA CYS A 201 -4.25 -48.72 -43.02
C CYS A 201 -3.92 -47.79 -41.84
N PHE A 202 -4.41 -46.55 -41.84
CA PHE A 202 -4.23 -45.63 -40.70
C PHE A 202 -4.88 -46.16 -39.42
N LEU A 203 -6.13 -46.62 -39.49
CA LEU A 203 -6.87 -47.19 -38.35
C LEU A 203 -6.17 -48.44 -37.79
N LEU A 204 -5.73 -49.35 -38.67
CA LEU A 204 -4.93 -50.53 -38.29
C LEU A 204 -3.62 -50.14 -37.62
N GLY A 205 -2.93 -49.12 -38.16
CA GLY A 205 -1.74 -48.55 -37.54
C GLY A 205 -2.00 -48.05 -36.13
N LYS A 206 -3.09 -47.30 -35.93
CA LYS A 206 -3.47 -46.74 -34.62
C LYS A 206 -3.83 -47.81 -33.58
N LEU A 207 -4.56 -48.85 -33.98
CA LEU A 207 -4.84 -50.01 -33.11
C LEU A 207 -3.55 -50.77 -32.74
N CYS A 208 -2.62 -50.91 -33.68
CA CYS A 208 -1.32 -51.53 -33.41
C CYS A 208 -0.44 -50.71 -32.45
N VAL A 209 -0.51 -49.37 -32.52
CA VAL A 209 0.14 -48.48 -31.53
C VAL A 209 -0.43 -48.71 -30.13
N GLY A 210 -1.75 -48.79 -30.00
CA GLY A 210 -2.41 -49.07 -28.72
C GLY A 210 -1.95 -50.37 -28.05
N ARG A 211 -1.67 -51.39 -28.85
CA ARG A 211 -1.17 -52.70 -28.39
C ARG A 211 0.36 -52.76 -28.29
N SER A 212 1.05 -51.63 -28.38
CA SER A 212 2.52 -51.53 -28.34
C SER A 212 3.25 -52.33 -29.43
N LYS A 213 2.58 -52.66 -30.54
CA LYS A 213 3.18 -53.37 -31.71
C LYS A 213 3.76 -52.36 -32.71
N PHE A 214 4.76 -51.59 -32.28
CA PHE A 214 5.27 -50.42 -33.02
C PHE A 214 5.81 -50.73 -34.42
N ASN A 215 6.50 -51.86 -34.62
CA ASN A 215 7.01 -52.25 -35.93
C ASN A 215 5.88 -52.54 -36.93
N GLN A 216 4.81 -53.17 -36.45
CA GLN A 216 3.64 -53.47 -37.28
C GLN A 216 2.84 -52.19 -37.59
N ALA A 217 2.71 -51.30 -36.60
CA ALA A 217 2.10 -49.98 -36.79
C ALA A 217 2.88 -49.14 -37.82
N GLN A 218 4.21 -49.13 -37.74
CA GLN A 218 5.08 -48.43 -38.69
C GLN A 218 4.80 -48.89 -40.13
N VAL A 219 4.74 -50.20 -40.37
CA VAL A 219 4.45 -50.76 -41.69
C VAL A 219 3.09 -50.29 -42.20
N TYR A 220 2.06 -50.29 -41.36
CA TYR A 220 0.74 -49.80 -41.77
C TYR A 220 0.76 -48.30 -42.11
N PHE A 221 1.44 -47.46 -41.31
CA PHE A 221 1.56 -46.03 -41.59
C PHE A 221 2.41 -45.72 -42.83
N GLU A 222 3.53 -46.40 -43.04
CA GLU A 222 4.32 -46.28 -44.27
C GLU A 222 3.52 -46.73 -45.49
N GLU A 223 2.72 -47.80 -45.33
CA GLU A 223 1.81 -48.24 -46.37
C GLU A 223 0.77 -47.17 -46.70
N THR A 224 0.20 -46.48 -45.70
CA THR A 224 -0.73 -45.36 -45.96
C THR A 224 -0.13 -44.34 -46.91
N LEU A 225 1.16 -44.02 -46.76
CA LEU A 225 1.86 -43.03 -47.60
C LEU A 225 2.17 -43.57 -49.00
N SER A 226 2.35 -44.88 -49.13
CA SER A 226 2.73 -45.57 -50.38
C SER A 226 1.57 -45.90 -51.33
N VAL A 227 0.31 -45.85 -50.86
CA VAL A 227 -0.86 -46.11 -51.72
C VAL A 227 -0.88 -45.12 -52.90
N PRO A 228 -0.87 -45.60 -54.17
CA PRO A 228 -0.78 -44.73 -55.34
C PRO A 228 -2.06 -43.90 -55.50
N ARG A 229 -1.94 -42.58 -55.30
CA ARG A 229 -3.02 -41.59 -55.45
C ARG A 229 -2.52 -40.28 -56.06
N GLU A 230 -3.43 -39.48 -56.60
CA GLU A 230 -3.13 -38.20 -57.27
C GLU A 230 -2.69 -37.08 -56.30
N GLY A 231 -2.79 -37.27 -54.98
CA GLY A 231 -2.30 -36.34 -53.95
C GLY A 231 -3.05 -36.46 -52.62
N PHE A 232 -2.50 -35.91 -51.53
CA PHE A 232 -3.18 -35.81 -50.23
C PHE A 232 -4.00 -34.52 -50.14
N THR A 233 -5.32 -34.65 -50.23
CA THR A 233 -6.30 -33.57 -50.00
C THR A 233 -6.73 -33.49 -48.53
N ASP A 234 -6.78 -34.64 -47.83
CA ASP A 234 -7.04 -34.69 -46.38
C ASP A 234 -5.74 -34.44 -45.58
N LEU A 235 -5.46 -33.16 -45.32
CA LEU A 235 -4.24 -32.73 -44.63
C LEU A 235 -4.26 -33.01 -43.12
N ARG A 236 -5.45 -33.21 -42.52
CA ARG A 236 -5.59 -33.62 -41.12
C ARG A 236 -5.21 -35.09 -40.94
N LEU A 237 -5.59 -35.96 -41.89
CA LEU A 237 -5.09 -37.33 -41.94
C LEU A 237 -3.57 -37.37 -42.16
N LEU A 238 -3.04 -36.54 -43.06
CA LEU A 238 -1.60 -36.50 -43.31
C LEU A 238 -0.80 -36.06 -42.08
N ALA A 239 -1.29 -35.05 -41.36
CA ALA A 239 -0.69 -34.60 -40.10
C ALA A 239 -0.75 -35.68 -39.01
N SER A 240 -1.87 -36.40 -38.87
CA SER A 240 -1.99 -37.49 -37.91
C SER A 240 -1.06 -38.65 -38.24
N ILE A 241 -0.88 -39.02 -39.50
CA ILE A 241 0.09 -40.04 -39.95
C ILE A 241 1.51 -39.65 -39.55
N PHE A 242 1.94 -38.43 -39.88
CA PHE A 242 3.29 -37.99 -39.54
C PHE A 242 3.50 -37.83 -38.03
N SER A 243 2.48 -37.43 -37.27
CA SER A 243 2.53 -37.39 -35.80
C SER A 243 2.78 -38.78 -35.22
N ASN A 244 2.00 -39.78 -35.66
CA ASN A 244 2.15 -41.16 -35.19
C ASN A 244 3.51 -41.77 -35.60
N LEU A 245 3.96 -41.54 -36.83
CA LEU A 245 5.29 -41.99 -37.29
C LEU A 245 6.43 -41.32 -36.51
N ALA A 246 6.33 -40.02 -36.24
CA ALA A 246 7.32 -39.31 -35.42
C ALA A 246 7.38 -39.89 -34.00
N ALA A 247 6.23 -40.16 -33.37
CA ALA A 247 6.17 -40.80 -32.06
C ALA A 247 6.82 -42.21 -32.06
N ILE A 248 6.53 -43.03 -33.09
CA ILE A 248 7.13 -44.36 -33.24
C ILE A 248 8.64 -44.30 -33.41
N TYR A 249 9.14 -43.44 -34.30
CA TYR A 249 10.59 -43.32 -34.52
C TYR A 249 11.32 -42.77 -33.29
N LEU A 250 10.68 -41.89 -32.52
CA LEU A 250 11.20 -41.41 -31.25
C LEU A 250 11.32 -42.56 -30.23
N LEU A 251 10.29 -43.41 -30.12
CA LEU A 251 10.31 -44.61 -29.27
C LEU A 251 11.36 -45.64 -29.70
N GLN A 252 11.55 -45.82 -31.01
CA GLN A 252 12.57 -46.71 -31.59
C GLN A 252 14.00 -46.14 -31.55
N LYS A 253 14.19 -44.89 -31.08
CA LYS A 253 15.47 -44.16 -31.08
C LYS A 253 16.09 -43.97 -32.48
N ASN A 254 15.29 -43.99 -33.54
CA ASN A 254 15.77 -43.71 -34.90
C ASN A 254 15.73 -42.20 -35.18
N THR A 255 16.86 -41.52 -34.96
CA THR A 255 16.92 -40.05 -35.02
C THR A 255 16.79 -39.51 -36.44
N GLU A 256 17.35 -40.20 -37.45
CA GLU A 256 17.34 -39.70 -38.84
C GLU A 256 15.92 -39.69 -39.43
N SER A 257 15.20 -40.81 -39.29
CA SER A 257 13.82 -40.90 -39.76
C SER A 257 12.88 -40.01 -38.96
N PHE A 258 13.12 -39.88 -37.64
CA PHE A 258 12.40 -38.93 -36.79
C PHE A 258 12.53 -37.50 -37.31
N PHE A 259 13.74 -36.99 -37.55
CA PHE A 259 13.91 -35.62 -38.06
C PHE A 259 13.29 -35.43 -39.44
N ALA A 260 13.43 -36.40 -40.34
CA ALA A 260 12.86 -36.32 -41.68
C ALA A 260 11.32 -36.24 -41.68
N VAL A 261 10.65 -37.02 -40.83
CA VAL A 261 9.19 -36.97 -40.68
C VAL A 261 8.74 -35.73 -39.91
N THR A 262 9.47 -35.36 -38.86
CA THR A 262 9.15 -34.18 -38.03
C THR A 262 9.19 -32.89 -38.85
N GLU A 263 10.12 -32.73 -39.77
CA GLU A 263 10.15 -31.55 -40.64
C GLU A 263 8.94 -31.44 -41.56
N ARG A 264 8.43 -32.58 -42.07
CA ARG A 264 7.20 -32.61 -42.88
C ARG A 264 5.97 -32.29 -42.05
N LEU A 265 5.90 -32.89 -40.84
CA LEU A 265 4.83 -32.61 -39.88
C LEU A 265 4.78 -31.12 -39.53
N VAL A 266 5.93 -30.50 -39.30
CA VAL A 266 5.94 -29.10 -38.90
C VAL A 266 5.57 -28.18 -40.06
N ALA A 267 6.06 -28.44 -41.27
CA ALA A 267 5.66 -27.65 -42.43
C ALA A 267 4.11 -27.61 -42.57
N LEU A 268 3.46 -28.75 -42.29
CA LEU A 268 1.99 -28.84 -42.22
C LEU A 268 1.40 -28.03 -41.05
N LEU A 269 1.93 -28.17 -39.84
CA LEU A 269 1.43 -27.47 -38.64
C LEU A 269 1.58 -25.94 -38.73
N ILE A 270 2.66 -25.46 -39.35
CA ILE A 270 2.89 -24.02 -39.56
C ILE A 270 1.88 -23.45 -40.57
N GLY A 271 1.68 -24.16 -41.68
CA GLY A 271 0.76 -23.75 -42.74
C GLY A 271 -0.71 -23.89 -42.37
N ILE A 272 -1.07 -24.86 -41.53
CA ILE A 272 -2.46 -25.20 -41.19
C ILE A 272 -2.59 -25.43 -39.68
N PRO A 273 -2.93 -24.39 -38.89
CA PRO A 273 -3.08 -24.47 -37.44
C PRO A 273 -4.13 -25.47 -36.95
N ASP A 274 -5.13 -25.78 -37.79
CA ASP A 274 -6.20 -26.71 -37.49
C ASP A 274 -5.71 -28.16 -37.30
N CYS A 275 -4.55 -28.49 -37.88
CA CYS A 275 -3.93 -29.81 -37.73
C CYS A 275 -3.36 -30.02 -36.31
N LEU A 276 -3.29 -28.98 -35.47
CA LEU A 276 -2.79 -29.09 -34.09
C LEU A 276 -3.60 -30.09 -33.24
N LYS A 277 -4.89 -30.28 -33.51
CA LYS A 277 -5.75 -31.27 -32.83
C LYS A 277 -5.32 -32.72 -33.05
N SER A 278 -4.49 -32.98 -34.07
CA SER A 278 -3.99 -34.31 -34.41
C SER A 278 -2.66 -34.67 -33.75
N LEU A 279 -2.09 -33.73 -32.97
CA LEU A 279 -0.81 -33.90 -32.31
C LEU A 279 -1.01 -34.50 -30.91
N GLU A 280 -0.35 -35.64 -30.66
CA GLU A 280 -0.37 -36.31 -29.35
C GLU A 280 0.79 -35.87 -28.43
N ASP A 281 1.94 -35.47 -28.99
CA ASP A 281 3.13 -35.03 -28.25
C ASP A 281 3.76 -33.74 -28.80
N ASN A 282 4.29 -32.90 -27.91
CA ASN A 282 4.87 -31.58 -28.22
C ASN A 282 6.35 -31.62 -28.62
N SER A 283 6.97 -32.80 -28.68
CA SER A 283 8.39 -32.98 -29.08
C SER A 283 8.71 -32.37 -30.46
N SER A 284 7.80 -32.53 -31.42
CA SER A 284 7.90 -31.95 -32.77
C SER A 284 7.88 -30.41 -32.76
N LEU A 285 6.99 -29.80 -31.97
CA LEU A 285 6.90 -28.35 -31.81
C LEU A 285 8.11 -27.77 -31.06
N LYS A 286 8.62 -28.48 -30.03
CA LYS A 286 9.84 -28.10 -29.31
C LYS A 286 11.09 -28.16 -30.21
N TYR A 287 11.20 -29.20 -31.04
CA TYR A 287 12.25 -29.30 -32.05
C TYR A 287 12.26 -28.07 -32.96
N MET A 288 11.09 -27.59 -33.34
CA MET A 288 10.95 -26.43 -34.22
C MET A 288 11.29 -25.12 -33.56
N LEU A 289 10.86 -24.93 -32.33
CA LEU A 289 11.28 -23.78 -31.56
C LEU A 289 12.82 -23.75 -31.47
N LYS A 290 13.46 -24.90 -31.21
CA LYS A 290 14.92 -25.02 -31.20
C LYS A 290 15.55 -24.69 -32.55
N LYS A 291 15.01 -25.23 -33.65
CA LYS A 291 15.50 -24.95 -35.02
C LYS A 291 15.32 -23.47 -35.39
N ALA A 292 14.20 -22.85 -35.01
CA ALA A 292 13.93 -21.44 -35.26
C ALA A 292 14.88 -20.51 -34.49
N ILE A 293 15.16 -20.82 -33.22
CA ILE A 293 16.12 -20.09 -32.39
C ILE A 293 17.54 -20.21 -32.98
N LEU A 294 17.96 -21.43 -33.34
CA LEU A 294 19.28 -21.68 -33.94
C LEU A 294 19.47 -21.05 -35.32
N SER A 295 18.39 -20.87 -36.07
CA SER A 295 18.41 -20.21 -37.38
C SER A 295 18.18 -18.68 -37.29
N HIS A 296 18.05 -18.13 -36.08
CA HIS A 296 17.75 -16.72 -35.83
C HIS A 296 16.49 -16.20 -36.56
N ASN A 297 15.53 -17.09 -36.86
CA ASN A 297 14.30 -16.71 -37.54
C ASN A 297 13.20 -16.36 -36.53
N LYS A 298 13.08 -15.07 -36.19
CA LYS A 298 12.13 -14.55 -35.20
C LYS A 298 10.66 -14.85 -35.53
N MET A 299 10.30 -14.91 -36.81
CA MET A 299 8.92 -15.22 -37.23
C MET A 299 8.59 -16.69 -37.02
N ALA A 300 9.52 -17.58 -37.40
CA ALA A 300 9.40 -19.02 -37.13
C ALA A 300 9.38 -19.31 -35.62
N GLU A 301 10.18 -18.56 -34.86
CA GLU A 301 10.19 -18.64 -33.39
C GLU A 301 8.84 -18.25 -32.81
N ALA A 302 8.28 -17.12 -33.23
CA ALA A 302 6.98 -16.65 -32.76
C ALA A 302 5.82 -17.59 -33.16
N ARG A 303 5.83 -18.12 -34.39
CA ARG A 303 4.84 -19.11 -34.83
C ARG A 303 4.94 -20.41 -34.03
N ALA A 304 6.15 -20.88 -33.72
CA ALA A 304 6.36 -22.03 -32.85
C ALA A 304 5.84 -21.76 -31.42
N CYS A 305 6.14 -20.59 -30.85
CA CYS A 305 5.60 -20.15 -29.57
C CYS A 305 4.07 -20.10 -29.55
N LEU A 306 3.43 -19.56 -30.61
CA LEU A 306 1.97 -19.52 -30.74
C LEU A 306 1.35 -20.93 -30.77
N LEU A 307 1.92 -21.85 -31.55
CA LEU A 307 1.43 -23.23 -31.66
C LEU A 307 1.63 -24.00 -30.35
N LEU A 308 2.78 -23.81 -29.67
CA LEU A 308 3.04 -24.39 -28.35
C LEU A 308 2.08 -23.85 -27.29
N ALA A 309 1.86 -22.54 -27.27
CA ALA A 309 0.89 -21.91 -26.38
C ALA A 309 -0.53 -22.45 -26.63
N LYS A 310 -0.97 -22.53 -27.90
CA LYS A 310 -2.29 -23.07 -28.28
C LYS A 310 -2.44 -24.54 -27.88
N HIS A 311 -1.41 -25.37 -28.07
CA HIS A 311 -1.41 -26.77 -27.68
C HIS A 311 -1.59 -26.94 -26.17
N HIS A 312 -0.75 -26.27 -25.38
CA HIS A 312 -0.84 -26.32 -23.92
C HIS A 312 -2.14 -25.74 -23.37
N TRP A 313 -2.71 -24.73 -24.05
CA TRP A 313 -4.02 -24.17 -23.72
C TRP A 313 -5.14 -25.21 -23.93
N THR A 314 -5.14 -25.91 -25.07
CA THR A 314 -6.14 -26.95 -25.37
C THR A 314 -6.00 -28.19 -24.49
N SER A 315 -4.80 -28.47 -23.98
CA SER A 315 -4.53 -29.59 -23.07
C SER A 315 -4.79 -29.25 -21.58
N ALA A 316 -5.38 -28.09 -21.27
CA ALA A 316 -5.63 -27.59 -19.91
C ALA A 316 -4.36 -27.46 -19.02
N MET A 317 -3.18 -27.32 -19.62
CA MET A 317 -1.91 -27.13 -18.89
C MET A 317 -1.53 -25.64 -18.81
N GLY A 318 -2.34 -24.85 -18.11
CA GLY A 318 -2.22 -23.37 -18.06
C GLY A 318 -0.82 -22.85 -17.68
N ALA A 319 -0.16 -23.48 -16.71
CA ALA A 319 1.20 -23.09 -16.28
C ALA A 319 2.25 -23.20 -17.39
N GLN A 320 2.09 -24.15 -18.33
CA GLN A 320 3.05 -24.39 -19.41
C GLN A 320 2.88 -23.42 -20.58
N VAL A 321 1.75 -22.69 -20.65
CA VAL A 321 1.50 -21.68 -21.68
C VAL A 321 2.36 -20.44 -21.47
N VAL A 322 2.52 -20.02 -20.21
CA VAL A 322 3.16 -18.76 -19.80
C VAL A 322 4.49 -18.48 -20.52
N PRO A 323 5.52 -19.37 -20.49
CA PRO A 323 6.82 -19.05 -21.09
C PRO A 323 6.76 -18.84 -22.60
N TYR A 324 5.88 -19.56 -23.30
CA TYR A 324 5.73 -19.41 -24.75
C TYR A 324 4.96 -18.14 -25.10
N LEU A 325 3.95 -17.77 -24.29
CA LEU A 325 3.19 -16.54 -24.49
C LEU A 325 4.01 -15.29 -24.15
N GLU A 326 4.82 -15.32 -23.09
CA GLU A 326 5.79 -14.25 -22.76
C GLU A 326 6.76 -14.03 -23.92
N ARG A 327 7.37 -15.12 -24.43
CA ARG A 327 8.32 -15.02 -25.53
C ARG A 327 7.67 -14.53 -26.81
N LEU A 328 6.45 -14.98 -27.12
CA LEU A 328 5.67 -14.49 -28.25
C LEU A 328 5.46 -12.97 -28.17
N LEU A 329 5.07 -12.45 -27.00
CA LEU A 329 4.81 -11.02 -26.80
C LEU A 329 6.08 -10.18 -26.96
N ILE A 330 7.23 -10.67 -26.49
CA ILE A 330 8.53 -10.01 -26.71
C ILE A 330 8.86 -9.94 -28.21
N LEU A 331 8.67 -11.03 -28.94
CA LEU A 331 8.93 -11.08 -30.38
C LEU A 331 7.98 -10.16 -31.17
N CYS A 332 6.74 -10.00 -30.72
CA CYS A 332 5.80 -9.03 -31.30
C CYS A 332 6.25 -7.57 -31.11
N ASP A 333 6.84 -7.25 -29.95
CA ASP A 333 7.32 -5.89 -29.62
C ASP A 333 8.61 -5.52 -30.39
N GLU A 334 9.49 -6.51 -30.62
CA GLU A 334 10.74 -6.33 -31.38
C GLU A 334 10.55 -6.19 -32.90
N ALA A 335 9.33 -6.41 -33.41
CA ALA A 335 9.09 -6.52 -34.83
C ALA A 335 8.66 -5.19 -35.46
N GLN A 336 9.32 -4.83 -36.58
CA GLN A 336 9.16 -3.55 -37.28
C GLN A 336 7.86 -3.43 -38.11
N ARG A 337 7.06 -4.50 -38.25
CA ARG A 337 5.82 -4.53 -39.04
C ARG A 337 4.62 -4.98 -38.19
N PRO A 338 3.40 -4.46 -38.44
CA PRO A 338 2.23 -4.77 -37.65
C PRO A 338 1.83 -6.24 -37.80
N TRP A 339 1.69 -6.93 -36.67
CA TRP A 339 1.20 -8.30 -36.59
C TRP A 339 -0.32 -8.27 -36.69
N ARG A 340 -0.93 -9.27 -37.34
CA ARG A 340 -2.39 -9.48 -37.29
C ARG A 340 -2.90 -9.91 -35.91
N ILE A 341 -2.01 -10.27 -34.99
CA ILE A 341 -2.35 -10.54 -33.59
C ILE A 341 -2.34 -9.21 -32.84
N SER A 342 -3.45 -8.84 -32.22
CA SER A 342 -3.50 -7.73 -31.28
C SER A 342 -2.65 -8.08 -30.04
N PRO A 343 -1.50 -7.40 -29.81
CA PRO A 343 -0.68 -7.67 -28.63
C PRO A 343 -1.46 -7.43 -27.33
N SER A 344 -2.49 -6.57 -27.34
CA SER A 344 -3.40 -6.35 -26.23
C SER A 344 -4.10 -7.63 -25.76
N HIS A 345 -4.58 -8.47 -26.69
CA HIS A 345 -5.24 -9.73 -26.35
C HIS A 345 -4.28 -10.75 -25.74
N GLY A 346 -3.03 -10.78 -26.21
CA GLY A 346 -2.00 -11.65 -25.65
C GLY A 346 -1.63 -11.27 -24.21
N TYR A 347 -1.50 -9.96 -23.92
CA TYR A 347 -1.29 -9.49 -22.55
C TYR A 347 -2.49 -9.74 -21.62
N LEU A 348 -3.73 -9.65 -22.12
CA LEU A 348 -4.93 -10.01 -21.35
C LEU A 348 -5.00 -11.51 -21.04
N ALA A 349 -4.64 -12.37 -22.00
CA ALA A 349 -4.57 -13.81 -21.79
C ALA A 349 -3.48 -14.17 -20.77
N LEU A 350 -2.34 -13.47 -20.80
CA LEU A 350 -1.27 -13.61 -19.82
C LEU A 350 -1.72 -13.16 -18.42
N GLY A 351 -2.48 -12.07 -18.32
CA GLY A 351 -3.06 -11.61 -17.06
C GLY A 351 -4.02 -12.61 -16.43
N LYS A 352 -4.88 -13.24 -17.26
CA LYS A 352 -5.75 -14.35 -16.83
C LYS A 352 -4.94 -15.51 -16.25
N LEU A 353 -3.92 -15.97 -16.96
CA LEU A 353 -3.06 -17.07 -16.51
C LEU A 353 -2.32 -16.73 -15.21
N TYR A 354 -1.79 -15.52 -15.06
CA TYR A 354 -1.16 -15.11 -13.81
C TYR A 354 -2.15 -15.01 -12.64
N SER A 355 -3.41 -14.65 -12.90
CA SER A 355 -4.48 -14.67 -11.90
C SER A 355 -4.76 -16.10 -11.44
N GLU A 356 -4.93 -17.04 -12.39
CA GLU A 356 -5.11 -18.48 -12.08
C GLU A 356 -3.92 -19.06 -11.30
N LEU A 357 -2.71 -18.57 -11.57
CA LEU A 357 -1.48 -18.97 -10.86
C LEU A 357 -1.25 -18.23 -9.54
N HIS A 358 -2.22 -17.44 -9.06
CA HIS A 358 -2.15 -16.68 -7.80
C HIS A 358 -0.96 -15.69 -7.75
N ARG A 359 -0.68 -15.01 -8.88
CA ARG A 359 0.36 -13.98 -9.02
C ARG A 359 -0.27 -12.61 -9.37
N PRO A 360 -0.90 -11.90 -8.41
CA PRO A 360 -1.72 -10.71 -8.68
C PRO A 360 -0.93 -9.53 -9.23
N HIS A 361 0.31 -9.32 -8.77
CA HIS A 361 1.16 -8.22 -9.28
C HIS A 361 1.53 -8.40 -10.75
N LEU A 362 1.83 -9.64 -11.17
CA LEU A 362 2.12 -9.95 -12.57
C LEU A 362 0.86 -9.81 -13.43
N SER A 363 -0.28 -10.29 -12.93
CA SER A 363 -1.59 -10.06 -13.57
C SER A 363 -1.84 -8.57 -13.79
N ALA A 364 -1.78 -7.74 -12.74
CA ALA A 364 -1.99 -6.30 -12.84
C ALA A 364 -1.02 -5.61 -13.82
N SER A 365 0.26 -6.03 -13.85
CA SER A 365 1.26 -5.46 -14.76
C SER A 365 0.95 -5.78 -16.23
N SER A 366 0.50 -7.00 -16.52
CA SER A 366 0.17 -7.45 -17.87
C SER A 366 -1.09 -6.76 -18.40
N VAL A 367 -2.12 -6.66 -17.57
CA VAL A 367 -3.36 -5.94 -17.84
C VAL A 367 -3.09 -4.45 -18.12
N ARG A 368 -2.21 -3.83 -17.33
CA ARG A 368 -1.76 -2.46 -17.57
C ARG A 368 -1.13 -2.31 -18.95
N ARG A 369 -0.22 -3.21 -19.32
CA ARG A 369 0.45 -3.19 -20.63
C ARG A 369 -0.55 -3.39 -21.78
N ALA A 370 -1.54 -4.27 -21.63
CA ALA A 370 -2.61 -4.46 -22.63
C ALA A 370 -3.36 -3.16 -22.94
N SER A 371 -3.75 -2.44 -21.88
CA SER A 371 -4.53 -1.21 -22.01
C SER A 371 -3.74 0.00 -22.51
N LEU A 372 -2.42 0.07 -22.27
CA LEU A 372 -1.59 1.21 -22.67
C LEU A 372 -1.18 1.17 -24.15
N LEU A 373 -1.35 0.03 -24.82
CA LEU A 373 -1.03 -0.11 -26.23
C LEU A 373 -1.94 0.79 -27.12
N PRO A 374 -1.41 1.35 -28.22
CA PRO A 374 -2.20 2.12 -29.18
C PRO A 374 -3.31 1.30 -29.83
N SER A 375 -3.12 -0.01 -29.95
CA SER A 375 -4.08 -0.96 -30.55
C SER A 375 -5.18 -1.44 -29.58
N ALA A 376 -5.24 -0.92 -28.35
CA ALA A 376 -6.20 -1.37 -27.34
C ALA A 376 -7.63 -0.93 -27.69
N THR A 377 -8.60 -1.82 -27.54
CA THR A 377 -10.02 -1.55 -27.79
C THR A 377 -10.81 -1.28 -26.50
N LEU A 378 -12.09 -0.88 -26.63
CA LEU A 378 -13.00 -0.75 -25.48
C LEU A 378 -13.17 -2.09 -24.74
N SER A 379 -13.25 -3.22 -25.47
CA SER A 379 -13.33 -4.56 -24.86
C SER A 379 -12.07 -4.92 -24.10
N ASP A 380 -10.89 -4.48 -24.57
CA ASP A 380 -9.63 -4.71 -23.87
C ASP A 380 -9.59 -3.94 -22.54
N CYS A 381 -10.13 -2.71 -22.52
CA CYS A 381 -10.24 -1.91 -21.31
C CYS A 381 -11.24 -2.53 -20.32
N LEU A 382 -12.43 -2.94 -20.77
CA LEU A 382 -13.42 -3.59 -19.90
C LEU A 382 -12.93 -4.95 -19.37
N GLY A 383 -12.28 -5.76 -20.22
CA GLY A 383 -11.66 -7.01 -19.81
C GLY A 383 -10.51 -6.82 -18.81
N SER A 384 -9.75 -5.74 -18.96
CA SER A 384 -8.73 -5.33 -17.98
C SER A 384 -9.35 -5.01 -16.62
N MET A 385 -10.49 -4.33 -16.61
CA MET A 385 -11.20 -3.96 -15.39
C MET A 385 -11.73 -5.19 -14.64
N VAL A 386 -12.34 -6.15 -15.35
CA VAL A 386 -12.84 -7.40 -14.75
C VAL A 386 -11.71 -8.19 -14.08
N LEU A 387 -10.58 -8.37 -14.77
CA LEU A 387 -9.45 -9.12 -14.22
C LEU A 387 -8.82 -8.46 -12.99
N LEU A 388 -8.82 -7.13 -12.94
CA LEU A 388 -8.35 -6.41 -11.75
C LEU A 388 -9.31 -6.57 -10.57
N LEU A 389 -10.62 -6.57 -10.81
CA LEU A 389 -11.61 -6.83 -9.74
C LEU A 389 -11.47 -8.25 -9.21
N ASP A 390 -11.37 -9.26 -10.08
CA ASP A 390 -11.20 -10.65 -9.69
C ASP A 390 -9.90 -10.88 -8.88
N SER A 391 -8.82 -10.17 -9.22
CA SER A 391 -7.54 -10.27 -8.51
C SER A 391 -7.52 -9.57 -7.13
N VAL A 392 -8.45 -8.64 -6.89
CA VAL A 392 -8.56 -7.83 -5.65
C VAL A 392 -9.70 -8.32 -4.76
N ALA A 393 -10.57 -9.21 -5.26
CA ALA A 393 -11.79 -9.70 -4.61
C ALA A 393 -11.59 -10.40 -3.25
N GLU A 394 -10.35 -10.71 -2.83
CA GLU A 394 -10.08 -11.17 -1.46
C GLU A 394 -10.14 -10.05 -0.40
N GLN A 395 -10.23 -8.78 -0.82
CA GLN A 395 -10.40 -7.63 0.07
C GLN A 395 -11.68 -6.90 -0.32
N GLU A 396 -12.66 -6.85 0.58
CA GLU A 396 -13.93 -6.10 0.48
C GLU A 396 -13.68 -4.58 0.33
N THR A 397 -13.13 -4.15 -0.81
CA THR A 397 -12.80 -2.76 -1.08
C THR A 397 -13.54 -2.26 -2.31
N PRO A 398 -14.19 -1.09 -2.25
CA PRO A 398 -14.78 -0.49 -3.44
C PRO A 398 -13.68 -0.07 -4.42
N ILE A 399 -13.96 -0.23 -5.72
CA ILE A 399 -13.17 0.07 -6.92
C ILE A 399 -11.71 0.51 -6.64
N PRO A 400 -10.70 -0.33 -6.97
CA PRO A 400 -9.30 -0.01 -6.67
C PRO A 400 -8.81 1.22 -7.46
N PRO A 401 -7.89 2.05 -6.92
CA PRO A 401 -7.35 3.23 -7.61
C PRO A 401 -6.66 2.87 -8.94
N GLN A 402 -6.12 1.66 -9.02
CA GLN A 402 -5.53 1.08 -10.22
C GLN A 402 -6.53 1.05 -11.39
N MET A 403 -7.85 1.09 -11.13
CA MET A 403 -8.92 1.09 -12.11
C MET A 403 -9.05 2.42 -12.90
N ALA A 404 -8.61 3.53 -12.31
CA ALA A 404 -8.79 4.89 -12.86
C ALA A 404 -8.30 5.07 -14.31
N PRO A 405 -7.08 4.64 -14.73
CA PRO A 405 -6.63 4.79 -16.11
C PRO A 405 -7.50 4.01 -17.10
N TYR A 406 -7.98 2.83 -16.73
CA TYR A 406 -8.84 2.00 -17.59
C TYR A 406 -10.22 2.62 -17.76
N LEU A 407 -10.82 3.10 -16.66
CA LEU A 407 -12.07 3.84 -16.69
C LEU A 407 -11.98 5.10 -17.57
N ARG A 408 -10.90 5.89 -17.44
CA ARG A 408 -10.66 7.08 -18.27
C ARG A 408 -10.56 6.72 -19.75
N LYS A 409 -9.78 5.69 -20.09
CA LYS A 409 -9.58 5.27 -21.49
C LYS A 409 -10.86 4.69 -22.10
N ALA A 410 -11.62 3.88 -21.34
CA ALA A 410 -12.93 3.40 -21.74
C ALA A 410 -13.92 4.56 -22.00
N LEU A 411 -13.94 5.55 -21.11
CA LEU A 411 -14.79 6.74 -21.26
C LEU A 411 -14.40 7.61 -22.47
N ALA A 412 -13.12 7.66 -22.84
CA ALA A 412 -12.67 8.33 -24.05
C ALA A 412 -13.20 7.62 -25.32
N PHE A 413 -13.18 6.28 -25.34
CA PHE A 413 -13.74 5.49 -26.45
C PHE A 413 -15.26 5.67 -26.58
N THR A 414 -16.01 5.71 -25.47
CA THR A 414 -17.46 5.93 -25.50
C THR A 414 -17.82 7.32 -26.00
N LYS A 415 -17.01 8.35 -25.69
CA LYS A 415 -17.20 9.73 -26.20
C LYS A 415 -16.93 9.88 -27.69
N LEU A 416 -16.02 9.08 -28.26
CA LEU A 416 -15.74 9.07 -29.70
C LEU A 416 -16.82 8.34 -30.51
N GLN A 417 -17.46 7.31 -29.93
CA GLN A 417 -18.47 6.47 -30.60
C GLN A 417 -19.93 6.90 -30.35
N SER A 418 -20.17 7.84 -29.43
CA SER A 418 -21.51 8.29 -29.01
C SER A 418 -22.27 9.10 -30.06
N ARG A 419 -21.67 9.44 -31.21
CA ARG A 419 -22.38 10.14 -32.29
C ARG A 419 -23.43 9.28 -33.00
N GLU A 420 -23.44 7.95 -32.80
CA GLU A 420 -24.26 7.05 -33.62
C GLU A 420 -25.13 6.03 -32.87
N ARG A 421 -24.97 5.78 -31.54
CA ARG A 421 -25.74 4.72 -30.83
C ARG A 421 -26.03 5.00 -29.34
N ASN A 422 -27.31 4.84 -28.94
CA ASN A 422 -27.85 5.08 -27.59
C ASN A 422 -27.20 4.24 -26.45
N HIS A 423 -26.71 3.03 -26.74
CA HIS A 423 -26.13 2.13 -25.72
C HIS A 423 -24.81 2.64 -25.11
N TYR A 424 -24.04 3.46 -25.84
CA TYR A 424 -22.78 4.01 -25.33
C TYR A 424 -23.00 5.15 -24.32
N HIS A 425 -24.18 5.76 -24.29
CA HIS A 425 -24.50 6.81 -23.31
C HIS A 425 -24.71 6.26 -21.91
N ILE A 426 -25.42 5.13 -21.76
CA ILE A 426 -25.60 4.46 -20.46
C ILE A 426 -24.25 4.00 -19.92
N LEU A 427 -23.41 3.39 -20.76
CA LEU A 427 -22.07 2.98 -20.38
C LEU A 427 -21.20 4.19 -20.00
N SER A 428 -21.24 5.28 -20.77
CA SER A 428 -20.51 6.51 -20.45
C SER A 428 -20.97 7.12 -19.13
N HIS A 429 -22.28 7.07 -18.83
CA HIS A 429 -22.84 7.55 -17.58
C HIS A 429 -22.32 6.75 -16.38
N GLN A 430 -22.41 5.42 -16.45
CA GLN A 430 -21.91 4.52 -15.39
C GLN A 430 -20.39 4.66 -15.18
N LEU A 431 -19.60 4.71 -16.25
CA LEU A 431 -18.15 4.92 -16.16
C LEU A 431 -17.78 6.27 -15.52
N THR A 432 -18.56 7.32 -15.81
CA THR A 432 -18.34 8.66 -15.22
C THR A 432 -18.64 8.64 -13.72
N VAL A 433 -19.74 8.03 -13.30
CA VAL A 433 -20.10 7.89 -11.88
C VAL A 433 -19.04 7.08 -11.11
N CYS A 434 -18.56 5.96 -11.66
CA CYS A 434 -17.48 5.17 -11.05
C CYS A 434 -16.18 5.98 -10.91
N LEU A 435 -15.82 6.80 -11.90
CA LEU A 435 -14.67 7.70 -11.82
C LEU A 435 -14.84 8.76 -10.74
N CYS A 436 -16.01 9.40 -10.67
CA CYS A 436 -16.32 10.37 -9.64
C CYS A 436 -16.18 9.74 -8.24
N GLN A 437 -16.78 8.58 -7.99
CA GLN A 437 -16.65 7.85 -6.72
C GLN A 437 -15.19 7.57 -6.34
N LEU A 438 -14.39 7.13 -7.32
CA LEU A 438 -12.97 6.86 -7.12
C LEU A 438 -12.20 8.14 -6.75
N TYR A 439 -12.45 9.26 -7.42
CA TYR A 439 -11.82 10.54 -7.09
C TYR A 439 -12.23 11.07 -5.71
N CYS A 440 -13.50 10.93 -5.34
CA CYS A 440 -14.00 11.30 -4.01
C CYS A 440 -13.29 10.51 -2.91
N LYS A 441 -13.17 9.18 -3.08
CA LYS A 441 -12.46 8.31 -2.13
C LYS A 441 -11.00 8.74 -1.91
N HIS A 442 -10.35 9.24 -2.95
CA HIS A 442 -8.96 9.69 -2.90
C HIS A 442 -8.78 11.21 -2.68
N LYS A 443 -9.83 11.91 -2.25
CA LYS A 443 -9.82 13.37 -1.98
C LYS A 443 -9.37 14.23 -3.17
N MET A 444 -9.56 13.76 -4.41
CA MET A 444 -9.28 14.51 -5.63
C MET A 444 -10.55 15.23 -6.14
N THR A 445 -11.11 16.09 -5.29
CA THR A 445 -12.41 16.76 -5.48
C THR A 445 -12.52 17.54 -6.78
N GLY A 446 -11.50 18.30 -7.16
CA GLY A 446 -11.52 19.09 -8.40
C GLY A 446 -11.72 18.24 -9.66
N HIS A 447 -11.12 17.04 -9.72
CA HIS A 447 -11.33 16.13 -10.85
C HIS A 447 -12.74 15.54 -10.84
N ALA A 448 -13.27 15.21 -9.65
CA ALA A 448 -14.64 14.74 -9.51
C ALA A 448 -15.66 15.79 -10.00
N ILE A 449 -15.46 17.05 -9.64
CA ILE A 449 -16.31 18.17 -10.09
C ILE A 449 -16.33 18.25 -11.62
N CYS A 450 -15.17 18.28 -12.28
CA CYS A 450 -15.12 18.38 -13.75
C CYS A 450 -15.84 17.21 -14.45
N HIS A 451 -15.72 16.00 -13.93
CA HIS A 451 -16.42 14.84 -14.49
C HIS A 451 -17.93 14.89 -14.24
N MET A 452 -18.35 15.40 -13.09
CA MET A 452 -19.75 15.57 -12.71
C MET A 452 -20.43 16.70 -13.50
N GLU A 453 -19.77 17.84 -13.66
CA GLU A 453 -20.21 18.94 -14.52
C GLU A 453 -20.31 18.49 -15.99
N ALA A 454 -19.34 17.70 -16.47
CA ALA A 454 -19.39 17.13 -17.81
C ALA A 454 -20.57 16.16 -17.99
N LEU A 455 -21.00 15.45 -16.95
CA LEU A 455 -22.19 14.58 -17.00
C LEU A 455 -23.48 15.40 -17.12
N ILE A 456 -23.59 16.48 -16.35
CA ILE A 456 -24.75 17.39 -16.36
C ILE A 456 -24.84 18.14 -17.70
N ASN A 457 -23.71 18.68 -18.18
CA ASN A 457 -23.66 19.48 -19.42
C ASN A 457 -23.83 18.63 -20.71
N ASN A 458 -23.40 17.36 -20.71
CA ASN A 458 -23.49 16.49 -21.91
C ASN A 458 -24.75 15.60 -21.95
N SER A 459 -25.71 15.81 -21.06
CA SER A 459 -26.98 15.05 -21.07
C SER A 459 -27.88 15.48 -22.24
N PRO A 460 -28.18 14.62 -23.24
CA PRO A 460 -28.97 15.02 -24.40
C PRO A 460 -30.43 15.34 -24.03
N SER A 461 -30.98 16.34 -24.72
CA SER A 461 -32.31 16.95 -24.50
C SER A 461 -33.52 16.08 -24.85
N ARG A 462 -33.35 14.82 -25.25
CA ARG A 462 -34.47 13.92 -25.58
C ARG A 462 -34.19 12.50 -25.09
N GLN A 463 -35.07 12.03 -24.20
CA GLN A 463 -35.27 10.64 -23.78
C GLN A 463 -34.14 9.99 -22.98
N VAL A 464 -33.92 10.45 -21.74
CA VAL A 464 -33.15 9.68 -20.75
C VAL A 464 -34.09 9.18 -19.64
N TYR A 465 -34.13 7.85 -19.46
CA TYR A 465 -34.84 7.10 -18.40
C TYR A 465 -34.25 7.31 -16.98
N VAL A 466 -33.61 8.45 -16.70
CA VAL A 466 -33.10 8.78 -15.35
C VAL A 466 -34.23 9.49 -14.61
N SER A 467 -34.64 8.91 -13.49
CA SER A 467 -35.73 9.41 -12.66
C SER A 467 -35.45 10.82 -12.13
N VAL A 468 -36.49 11.61 -11.88
CA VAL A 468 -36.35 12.96 -11.28
C VAL A 468 -35.59 12.90 -9.94
N SER A 469 -35.73 11.81 -9.20
CA SER A 469 -35.02 11.54 -7.95
C SER A 469 -33.50 11.38 -8.15
N GLU A 470 -33.07 10.62 -9.16
CA GLU A 470 -31.64 10.43 -9.46
C GLU A 470 -30.97 11.72 -9.93
N ARG A 471 -31.66 12.55 -10.72
CA ARG A 471 -31.16 13.87 -11.14
C ARG A 471 -30.90 14.80 -9.96
N LYS A 472 -31.85 14.87 -9.02
CA LYS A 472 -31.69 15.63 -7.77
C LYS A 472 -30.53 15.07 -6.93
N GLY A 473 -30.42 13.75 -6.83
CA GLY A 473 -29.28 13.08 -6.17
C GLY A 473 -27.92 13.49 -6.74
N PHE A 474 -27.79 13.61 -8.06
CA PHE A 474 -26.55 14.07 -8.69
C PHE A 474 -26.23 15.55 -8.40
N LEU A 475 -27.22 16.43 -8.39
CA LEU A 475 -27.01 17.84 -8.05
C LEU A 475 -26.66 18.02 -6.56
N ILE A 476 -27.27 17.22 -5.67
CA ILE A 476 -26.92 17.16 -4.25
C ILE A 476 -25.46 16.71 -4.09
N TRP A 477 -25.04 15.68 -4.82
CA TRP A 477 -23.65 15.20 -4.79
C TRP A 477 -22.66 16.24 -5.33
N LEU A 478 -23.01 16.93 -6.42
CA LEU A 478 -22.21 18.03 -6.96
C LEU A 478 -22.07 19.18 -5.94
N ALA A 479 -23.16 19.56 -5.27
CA ALA A 479 -23.12 20.58 -4.23
C ALA A 479 -22.18 20.18 -3.07
N TRP A 480 -22.22 18.91 -2.65
CA TRP A 480 -21.28 18.39 -1.66
C TRP A 480 -19.82 18.46 -2.12
N LEU A 481 -19.52 18.15 -3.40
CA LEU A 481 -18.17 18.27 -3.95
C LEU A 481 -17.66 19.72 -3.96
N HIS A 482 -18.52 20.69 -4.28
CA HIS A 482 -18.16 22.11 -4.18
C HIS A 482 -17.93 22.54 -2.72
N ILE A 483 -18.69 22.01 -1.75
CA ILE A 483 -18.43 22.27 -0.32
C ILE A 483 -17.05 21.75 0.07
N ASP A 484 -16.70 20.51 -0.30
CA ASP A 484 -15.40 19.89 0.00
C ASP A 484 -14.23 20.62 -0.69
N ASN A 485 -14.46 21.13 -1.91
CA ASN A 485 -13.50 21.95 -2.66
C ASN A 485 -13.47 23.44 -2.22
N SER A 486 -14.04 23.80 -1.07
CA SER A 486 -14.07 25.18 -0.53
C SER A 486 -14.79 26.22 -1.41
N GLN A 487 -15.70 25.78 -2.30
CA GLN A 487 -16.53 26.62 -3.17
C GLN A 487 -17.99 26.68 -2.68
N SER A 488 -18.19 27.05 -1.41
CA SER A 488 -19.51 26.97 -0.74
C SER A 488 -20.60 27.87 -1.33
N ALA A 489 -20.23 28.97 -2.02
CA ALA A 489 -21.20 29.86 -2.67
C ALA A 489 -21.89 29.18 -3.88
N LEU A 490 -21.13 28.48 -4.73
CA LEU A 490 -21.70 27.73 -5.85
C LEU A 490 -22.56 26.55 -5.36
N ALA A 491 -22.14 25.88 -4.28
CA ALA A 491 -22.94 24.85 -3.65
C ALA A 491 -24.28 25.38 -3.15
N LEU A 492 -24.30 26.57 -2.54
CA LEU A 492 -25.52 27.22 -2.08
C LEU A 492 -26.48 27.51 -3.23
N ASP A 493 -25.98 28.07 -4.33
CA ASP A 493 -26.77 28.35 -5.53
C ASP A 493 -27.43 27.08 -6.11
N ILE A 494 -26.68 25.97 -6.17
CA ILE A 494 -27.19 24.67 -6.62
C ILE A 494 -28.30 24.17 -5.69
N LEU A 495 -28.08 24.24 -4.36
CA LEU A 495 -29.04 23.78 -3.36
C LEU A 495 -30.32 24.62 -3.34
N GLU A 496 -30.22 25.94 -3.49
CA GLU A 496 -31.37 26.83 -3.59
C GLU A 496 -32.16 26.59 -4.90
N SER A 497 -31.47 26.24 -5.99
CA SER A 497 -32.11 25.83 -7.25
C SER A 497 -32.88 24.51 -7.09
N ILE A 498 -32.35 23.55 -6.33
CA ILE A 498 -33.06 22.31 -6.01
C ILE A 498 -34.30 22.62 -5.17
N LEU A 499 -34.18 23.42 -4.10
CA LEU A 499 -35.32 23.77 -3.23
C LEU A 499 -36.42 24.51 -4.00
N ALA A 500 -36.06 25.43 -4.90
CA ALA A 500 -37.02 26.16 -5.74
C ALA A 500 -37.77 25.24 -6.73
N SER A 501 -37.19 24.08 -7.08
CA SER A 501 -37.83 23.06 -7.92
C SER A 501 -38.78 22.12 -7.16
N MET A 502 -38.85 22.22 -5.83
CA MET A 502 -39.71 21.38 -5.00
C MET A 502 -41.13 21.97 -4.92
N PRO A 503 -42.19 21.15 -4.97
CA PRO A 503 -43.56 21.65 -4.88
C PRO A 503 -43.86 22.24 -3.48
N GLU A 504 -44.38 23.47 -3.43
CA GLU A 504 -44.63 24.26 -2.20
C GLU A 504 -45.55 23.61 -1.16
N HIS A 505 -46.25 22.53 -1.51
CA HIS A 505 -47.25 21.86 -0.66
C HIS A 505 -46.92 20.40 -0.37
N CYS A 506 -45.74 19.90 -0.77
CA CYS A 506 -45.32 18.54 -0.49
C CYS A 506 -43.93 18.54 0.13
N THR A 507 -43.87 18.43 1.46
CA THR A 507 -42.62 18.15 2.16
C THR A 507 -42.12 16.76 1.75
N THR A 508 -40.82 16.65 1.48
CA THR A 508 -40.21 15.36 1.10
C THR A 508 -39.00 15.09 1.98
N PRO A 509 -38.65 13.81 2.25
CA PRO A 509 -37.45 13.50 3.03
C PRO A 509 -36.16 14.05 2.39
N GLN A 510 -36.10 14.14 1.05
CA GLN A 510 -34.99 14.75 0.32
C GLN A 510 -34.80 16.24 0.65
N GLU A 511 -35.87 16.96 0.99
CA GLU A 511 -35.81 18.35 1.40
C GLU A 511 -35.01 18.54 2.69
N GLY A 512 -35.16 17.62 3.66
CA GLY A 512 -34.37 17.62 4.89
C GLY A 512 -32.86 17.48 4.64
N VAL A 513 -32.46 16.61 3.71
CA VAL A 513 -31.06 16.44 3.30
C VAL A 513 -30.51 17.70 2.63
N VAL A 514 -31.27 18.31 1.72
CA VAL A 514 -30.88 19.54 1.02
C VAL A 514 -30.75 20.71 1.99
N LEU A 515 -31.67 20.85 2.96
CA LEU A 515 -31.60 21.89 4.01
C LEU A 515 -30.40 21.70 4.94
N ASN A 516 -30.06 20.45 5.31
CA ASN A 516 -28.86 20.15 6.08
C ASN A 516 -27.60 20.54 5.29
N MET A 517 -27.49 20.16 4.01
CA MET A 517 -26.37 20.55 3.15
C MET A 517 -26.28 22.07 2.94
N ARG A 518 -27.42 22.75 2.82
CA ARG A 518 -27.50 24.22 2.76
C ARG A 518 -26.95 24.85 4.04
N GLY A 519 -27.30 24.30 5.21
CA GLY A 519 -26.73 24.70 6.48
C GLY A 519 -25.20 24.56 6.52
N VAL A 520 -24.66 23.47 5.95
CA VAL A 520 -23.19 23.26 5.83
C VAL A 520 -22.54 24.32 4.95
N ALA A 521 -23.11 24.60 3.76
CA ALA A 521 -22.59 25.63 2.86
C ALA A 521 -22.58 27.02 3.54
N LEU A 522 -23.68 27.41 4.18
CA LEU A 522 -23.82 28.67 4.91
C LEU A 522 -22.84 28.77 6.09
N ARG A 523 -22.65 27.67 6.84
CA ARG A 523 -21.65 27.58 7.91
C ARG A 523 -20.23 27.79 7.39
N CYS A 524 -19.89 27.22 6.23
CA CYS A 524 -18.58 27.41 5.60
C CYS A 524 -18.39 28.86 5.12
N MET A 525 -19.47 29.54 4.72
CA MET A 525 -19.47 30.97 4.39
C MET A 525 -19.42 31.89 5.62
N GLY A 526 -19.62 31.36 6.83
CA GLY A 526 -19.62 32.12 8.08
C GLY A 526 -20.97 32.71 8.49
N ASP A 527 -22.05 32.42 7.76
CA ASP A 527 -23.41 32.87 8.12
C ASP A 527 -24.03 31.92 9.15
N VAL A 528 -23.72 32.18 10.42
CA VAL A 528 -24.15 31.35 11.55
C VAL A 528 -25.67 31.31 11.69
N ARG A 529 -26.37 32.43 11.43
CA ARG A 529 -27.81 32.54 11.66
C ARG A 529 -28.60 31.71 10.65
N ARG A 530 -28.37 31.94 9.35
CA ARG A 530 -29.07 31.18 8.30
C ARG A 530 -28.69 29.70 8.33
N ALA A 531 -27.46 29.38 8.73
CA ALA A 531 -27.05 27.99 8.92
C ALA A 531 -27.84 27.30 10.04
N ALA A 532 -28.00 27.95 11.20
CA ALA A 532 -28.78 27.41 12.31
C ALA A 532 -30.26 27.23 11.94
N GLU A 533 -30.87 28.22 11.28
CA GLU A 533 -32.26 28.13 10.77
C GLU A 533 -32.42 26.96 9.78
N SER A 534 -31.44 26.74 8.89
CA SER A 534 -31.46 25.63 7.93
C SER A 534 -31.31 24.27 8.60
N TYR A 535 -30.42 24.15 9.61
CA TYR A 535 -30.26 22.90 10.36
C TYR A 535 -31.50 22.58 11.19
N GLN A 536 -32.12 23.58 11.83
CA GLN A 536 -33.34 23.37 12.60
C GLN A 536 -34.48 22.89 11.69
N ALA A 537 -34.68 23.54 10.54
CA ALA A 537 -35.67 23.11 9.56
C ALA A 537 -35.39 21.67 9.05
N ALA A 538 -34.12 21.30 8.85
CA ALA A 538 -33.76 19.93 8.49
C ALA A 538 -34.11 18.92 9.59
N ILE A 539 -33.86 19.25 10.86
CA ILE A 539 -34.21 18.40 12.02
C ILE A 539 -35.73 18.21 12.09
N ASP A 540 -36.50 19.29 11.94
CA ASP A 540 -37.96 19.25 12.02
C ASP A 540 -38.56 18.34 10.92
N ILE A 541 -38.02 18.41 9.68
CA ILE A 541 -38.43 17.52 8.59
C ILE A 541 -38.02 16.06 8.89
N CYS A 542 -36.78 15.83 9.35
CA CYS A 542 -36.33 14.46 9.66
C CYS A 542 -37.18 13.83 10.78
N GLN A 543 -37.62 14.61 11.78
CA GLN A 543 -38.53 14.15 12.82
C GLN A 543 -39.93 13.82 12.27
N GLN A 544 -40.46 14.62 11.34
CA GLN A 544 -41.77 14.37 10.72
C GLN A 544 -41.80 13.06 9.91
N PHE A 545 -40.69 12.71 9.26
CA PHE A 545 -40.56 11.52 8.41
C PHE A 545 -39.88 10.33 9.11
N GLU A 546 -39.59 10.44 10.41
CA GLU A 546 -38.85 9.42 11.18
C GLU A 546 -37.49 9.02 10.55
N ASP A 547 -36.84 9.96 9.84
CA ASP A 547 -35.51 9.79 9.23
C ASP A 547 -34.43 10.02 10.29
N MET A 548 -34.29 9.03 11.17
CA MET A 548 -33.33 9.01 12.27
C MET A 548 -31.86 9.27 11.85
N PRO A 549 -31.30 8.66 10.78
CA PRO A 549 -29.90 8.89 10.41
C PRO A 549 -29.64 10.32 9.94
N ASN A 550 -30.51 10.89 9.10
CA ASN A 550 -30.34 12.28 8.66
C ASN A 550 -30.59 13.28 9.81
N GLY A 551 -31.54 12.98 10.69
CA GLY A 551 -31.78 13.75 11.91
C GLY A 551 -30.57 13.79 12.84
N ALA A 552 -29.87 12.67 13.04
CA ALA A 552 -28.65 12.58 13.83
C ALA A 552 -27.51 13.44 13.24
N VAL A 553 -27.33 13.39 11.91
CA VAL A 553 -26.33 14.22 11.20
C VAL A 553 -26.66 15.72 11.30
N ALA A 554 -27.94 16.09 11.14
CA ALA A 554 -28.37 17.48 11.26
C ALA A 554 -28.16 18.03 12.68
N GLN A 555 -28.50 17.24 13.71
CA GLN A 555 -28.23 17.55 15.12
C GLN A 555 -26.73 17.73 15.39
N ALA A 556 -25.89 16.83 14.89
CA ALA A 556 -24.44 16.94 15.03
C ALA A 556 -23.90 18.22 14.36
N ASN A 557 -24.36 18.54 13.15
CA ASN A 557 -23.96 19.74 12.43
C ASN A 557 -24.33 21.03 13.16
N LEU A 558 -25.52 21.08 13.77
CA LEU A 558 -25.96 22.18 14.61
C LEU A 558 -25.11 22.30 15.88
N GLY A 559 -24.79 21.18 16.54
CA GLY A 559 -23.89 21.15 17.68
C GLY A 559 -22.48 21.68 17.36
N LEU A 560 -21.92 21.28 16.22
CA LEU A 560 -20.63 21.78 15.72
C LEU A 560 -20.68 23.28 15.36
N LEU A 561 -21.79 23.77 14.81
CA LEU A 561 -22.01 25.19 14.57
C LEU A 561 -22.02 25.97 15.90
N CYS A 562 -22.73 25.47 16.91
CA CYS A 562 -22.77 26.04 18.25
C CYS A 562 -21.38 26.10 18.91
N LEU A 563 -20.53 25.07 18.73
CA LEU A 563 -19.14 25.10 19.20
C LEU A 563 -18.34 26.22 18.52
N LYS A 564 -18.47 26.36 17.20
CA LYS A 564 -17.80 27.43 16.45
C LYS A 564 -18.29 28.82 16.85
N ALA A 565 -19.58 28.96 17.15
CA ALA A 565 -20.19 30.20 17.62
C ALA A 565 -19.88 30.51 19.11
N GLY A 566 -19.25 29.59 19.85
CA GLY A 566 -18.93 29.74 21.27
C GLY A 566 -20.07 29.41 22.23
N ALA A 567 -21.22 28.94 21.74
CA ALA A 567 -22.38 28.53 22.53
C ALA A 567 -22.20 27.11 23.09
N LYS A 568 -21.31 26.97 24.08
CA LYS A 568 -20.83 25.67 24.60
C LYS A 568 -21.93 24.75 25.16
N THR A 569 -22.90 25.31 25.89
CA THR A 569 -23.98 24.53 26.51
C THR A 569 -24.97 23.97 25.49
N LEU A 570 -25.34 24.80 24.49
CA LEU A 570 -26.18 24.36 23.38
C LEU A 570 -25.46 23.31 22.52
N ALA A 571 -24.17 23.52 22.28
CA ALA A 571 -23.35 22.56 21.55
C ALA A 571 -23.30 21.19 22.23
N GLU A 572 -23.06 21.15 23.53
CA GLU A 572 -23.03 19.91 24.30
C GLU A 572 -24.38 19.18 24.23
N ARG A 573 -25.49 19.92 24.35
CA ARG A 573 -26.84 19.36 24.23
C ARG A 573 -27.08 18.73 22.86
N HIS A 574 -26.87 19.47 21.78
CA HIS A 574 -27.10 18.98 20.42
C HIS A 574 -26.15 17.82 20.04
N LEU A 575 -24.88 17.87 20.47
CA LEU A 575 -23.95 16.75 20.25
C LEU A 575 -24.33 15.51 21.06
N SER A 576 -24.83 15.67 22.30
CA SER A 576 -25.30 14.54 23.10
C SER A 576 -26.57 13.92 22.53
N GLU A 577 -27.52 14.75 22.07
CA GLU A 577 -28.72 14.30 21.35
C GLU A 577 -28.33 13.56 20.06
N ALA A 578 -27.36 14.07 19.29
CA ALA A 578 -26.84 13.37 18.11
C ALA A 578 -26.23 12.01 18.47
N VAL A 579 -25.44 11.92 19.53
CA VAL A 579 -24.84 10.65 20.00
C VAL A 579 -25.93 9.65 20.42
N GLN A 580 -26.99 10.11 21.09
CA GLN A 580 -28.14 9.25 21.43
C GLN A 580 -28.81 8.70 20.18
N LEU A 581 -29.12 9.56 19.21
CA LEU A 581 -29.72 9.15 17.94
C LEU A 581 -28.83 8.16 17.18
N PHE A 582 -27.53 8.42 17.08
CA PHE A 582 -26.59 7.49 16.44
C PHE A 582 -26.46 6.15 17.18
N SER A 583 -26.60 6.13 18.51
CA SER A 583 -26.52 4.90 19.30
C SER A 583 -27.72 3.98 19.14
N GLU A 584 -28.86 4.52 18.72
CA GLU A 584 -30.10 3.77 18.44
C GLU A 584 -30.11 3.15 17.03
N LEU A 585 -29.19 3.58 16.14
CA LEU A 585 -29.08 3.06 14.78
C LEU A 585 -28.33 1.72 14.77
N SER A 586 -28.96 0.69 14.19
CA SER A 586 -28.40 -0.66 14.08
C SER A 586 -27.54 -0.90 12.82
N GLU A 587 -27.44 0.08 11.92
CA GLU A 587 -26.78 -0.07 10.62
C GLU A 587 -25.29 0.31 10.60
N GLU A 588 -24.46 -0.54 9.99
CA GLU A 588 -23.02 -0.31 9.76
C GLU A 588 -22.73 0.93 8.88
N SER A 589 -23.69 1.35 8.06
CA SER A 589 -23.61 2.51 7.15
C SER A 589 -23.39 3.84 7.87
N ASN A 590 -23.89 3.97 9.11
CA ASN A 590 -23.88 5.23 9.85
C ASN A 590 -22.64 5.40 10.74
N VAL A 591 -21.82 4.36 10.85
CA VAL A 591 -20.61 4.35 11.68
C VAL A 591 -19.61 5.41 11.22
N GLU A 592 -19.49 5.65 9.91
CA GLU A 592 -18.60 6.68 9.33
C GLU A 592 -18.94 8.09 9.82
N ASN A 593 -20.23 8.40 9.98
CA ASN A 593 -20.72 9.70 10.45
C ASN A 593 -20.70 9.81 11.97
N PHE A 594 -20.82 8.69 12.70
CA PHE A 594 -20.87 8.70 14.16
C PHE A 594 -19.50 8.97 14.80
N ILE A 595 -18.43 8.37 14.26
CA ILE A 595 -17.06 8.52 14.74
C ILE A 595 -16.61 9.99 14.86
N PRO A 596 -16.74 10.86 13.85
CA PRO A 596 -16.31 12.26 13.96
C PRO A 596 -17.11 13.04 15.02
N VAL A 597 -18.38 12.69 15.25
CA VAL A 597 -19.20 13.33 16.30
C VAL A 597 -18.67 12.98 17.69
N LEU A 598 -18.38 11.70 17.95
CA LEU A 598 -17.75 11.26 19.19
C LEU A 598 -16.36 11.89 19.37
N MET A 599 -15.58 12.04 18.30
CA MET A 599 -14.28 12.70 18.36
C MET A 599 -14.39 14.18 18.76
N GLU A 600 -15.32 14.94 18.16
CA GLU A 600 -15.50 16.35 18.49
C GLU A 600 -16.06 16.56 19.90
N LEU A 601 -16.99 15.70 20.33
CA LEU A 601 -17.49 15.71 21.72
C LEU A 601 -16.37 15.35 22.72
N GLY A 602 -15.55 14.35 22.40
CA GLY A 602 -14.38 13.97 23.20
C GLY A 602 -13.36 15.11 23.33
N LYS A 603 -13.07 15.82 22.22
CA LYS A 603 -12.22 17.03 22.23
C LYS A 603 -12.81 18.13 23.11
N TYR A 604 -14.13 18.33 23.06
CA TYR A 604 -14.82 19.30 23.89
C TYR A 604 -14.65 18.97 25.38
N TYR A 605 -14.91 17.73 25.80
CA TYR A 605 -14.74 17.31 27.20
C TYR A 605 -13.30 17.42 27.70
N VAL A 606 -12.32 17.03 26.88
CA VAL A 606 -10.89 17.15 27.20
C VAL A 606 -10.47 18.60 27.38
N LYS A 607 -11.04 19.54 26.60
CA LYS A 607 -10.80 20.99 26.76
C LYS A 607 -11.41 21.53 28.05
N GLN A 608 -12.56 21.01 28.47
CA GLN A 608 -13.25 21.39 29.72
C GLN A 608 -12.69 20.68 30.97
N GLN A 609 -11.58 19.96 30.84
CA GLN A 609 -10.95 19.14 31.91
C GLN A 609 -11.82 17.98 32.43
N GLN A 610 -12.90 17.62 31.74
CA GLN A 610 -13.70 16.43 32.03
C GLN A 610 -13.10 15.20 31.34
N LEU A 611 -12.03 14.67 31.94
CA LEU A 611 -11.18 13.66 31.31
C LEU A 611 -11.88 12.30 31.13
N ASP A 612 -12.76 11.90 32.04
CA ASP A 612 -13.44 10.59 31.99
C ASP A 612 -14.45 10.50 30.84
N TYR A 613 -15.27 11.54 30.66
CA TYR A 613 -16.19 11.63 29.52
C TYR A 613 -15.44 11.74 28.20
N GLY A 614 -14.38 12.53 28.14
CA GLY A 614 -13.53 12.65 26.94
C GLY A 614 -12.86 11.33 26.55
N LYS A 615 -12.38 10.57 27.53
CA LYS A 615 -11.84 9.22 27.34
C LYS A 615 -12.91 8.28 26.81
N GLY A 616 -14.08 8.22 27.45
CA GLY A 616 -15.19 7.37 27.02
C GLY A 616 -15.62 7.62 25.58
N CYS A 617 -15.73 8.88 25.16
CA CYS A 617 -16.04 9.23 23.77
C CYS A 617 -15.00 8.71 22.78
N TYR A 618 -13.71 8.84 23.09
CA TYR A 618 -12.65 8.36 22.20
C TYR A 618 -12.53 6.83 22.17
N GLU A 619 -12.72 6.15 23.30
CA GLU A 619 -12.74 4.68 23.36
C GLU A 619 -13.93 4.11 22.59
N TRP A 620 -15.11 4.76 22.69
CA TRP A 620 -16.27 4.38 21.90
C TRP A 620 -16.06 4.62 20.40
N ALA A 621 -15.49 5.77 20.03
CA ALA A 621 -15.11 6.04 18.66
C ALA A 621 -14.11 5.00 18.13
N LEU A 622 -13.18 4.53 18.97
CA LEU A 622 -12.22 3.50 18.59
C LEU A 622 -12.92 2.17 18.33
N LEU A 623 -13.82 1.74 19.22
CA LEU A 623 -14.58 0.49 19.07
C LEU A 623 -15.33 0.44 17.74
N LEU A 624 -15.96 1.56 17.37
CA LEU A 624 -16.64 1.72 16.08
C LEU A 624 -15.66 1.73 14.89
N ALA A 625 -14.45 2.27 15.09
CA ALA A 625 -13.43 2.42 14.06
C ALA A 625 -12.56 1.17 13.81
N ILE A 626 -12.63 0.12 14.66
CA ILE A 626 -11.76 -1.06 14.53
C ILE A 626 -11.92 -1.72 13.15
N ASN A 627 -13.14 -1.78 12.61
CA ASN A 627 -13.40 -2.34 11.29
C ASN A 627 -12.98 -1.38 10.15
N ALA A 628 -13.09 -0.07 10.37
CA ALA A 628 -12.75 0.96 9.39
C ALA A 628 -11.26 1.34 9.36
N ASN A 629 -10.43 0.77 10.24
CA ASN A 629 -8.98 1.06 10.36
C ASN A 629 -8.64 2.56 10.48
N LEU A 630 -9.48 3.36 11.15
CA LEU A 630 -9.29 4.82 11.21
C LEU A 630 -8.18 5.21 12.19
N LEU A 631 -7.10 5.75 11.63
CA LEU A 631 -5.90 6.16 12.36
C LEU A 631 -6.12 7.39 13.27
N ASP A 632 -7.03 8.29 12.91
CA ASP A 632 -7.20 9.59 13.58
C ASP A 632 -7.73 9.47 15.03
N VAL A 633 -8.58 8.48 15.30
CA VAL A 633 -9.09 8.20 16.64
C VAL A 633 -7.97 7.72 17.56
N THR A 634 -7.15 6.77 17.08
CA THR A 634 -6.02 6.21 17.85
C THR A 634 -4.98 7.28 18.21
N ARG A 635 -4.70 8.22 17.29
CA ARG A 635 -3.82 9.36 17.56
C ARG A 635 -4.37 10.27 18.66
N CYS A 636 -5.67 10.53 18.66
CA CYS A 636 -6.31 11.37 19.68
C CYS A 636 -6.24 10.71 21.07
N LEU A 637 -6.44 9.40 21.15
CA LEU A 637 -6.24 8.63 22.39
C LEU A 637 -4.79 8.69 22.86
N CYS A 638 -3.81 8.43 21.98
CA CYS A 638 -2.39 8.47 22.35
C CYS A 638 -1.98 9.85 22.92
N ARG A 639 -2.42 10.95 22.29
CA ARG A 639 -2.18 12.32 22.80
C ARG A 639 -2.85 12.59 24.16
N LEU A 640 -4.02 12.00 24.41
CA LEU A 640 -4.71 12.15 25.70
C LEU A 640 -3.91 11.48 26.81
N TYR A 641 -3.42 10.26 26.57
CA TYR A 641 -2.60 9.52 27.54
C TYR A 641 -1.19 10.10 27.71
N GLU A 642 -0.60 10.69 26.66
CA GLU A 642 0.70 11.38 26.73
C GLU A 642 0.63 12.65 27.60
N CYS A 643 -0.38 13.50 27.39
CA CYS A 643 -0.39 14.85 27.98
C CYS A 643 -1.23 15.00 29.25
N LYS A 644 -2.26 14.17 29.49
CA LYS A 644 -3.30 14.47 30.50
C LYS A 644 -3.59 13.35 31.49
N ILE A 645 -3.51 12.07 31.09
CA ILE A 645 -3.75 10.92 31.98
C ILE A 645 -2.55 9.97 31.88
N PRO A 646 -1.55 10.05 32.77
CA PRO A 646 -0.39 9.17 32.71
C PRO A 646 -0.79 7.75 33.15
N ASN A 647 -1.28 6.95 32.20
CA ASN A 647 -1.40 5.50 32.33
C ASN A 647 -0.55 4.82 31.26
N GLN A 648 0.67 4.44 31.66
CA GLN A 648 1.69 3.86 30.76
C GLN A 648 1.18 2.58 30.06
N VAL A 649 0.37 1.76 30.73
CA VAL A 649 -0.12 0.48 30.17
C VAL A 649 -1.10 0.72 29.02
N GLN A 650 -2.10 1.58 29.23
CA GLN A 650 -3.08 1.90 28.20
C GLN A 650 -2.44 2.65 27.03
N TRP A 651 -1.48 3.53 27.32
CA TRP A 651 -0.75 4.23 26.28
C TRP A 651 0.03 3.26 25.36
N ILE A 652 0.66 2.23 25.92
CA ILE A 652 1.33 1.18 25.14
C ILE A 652 0.34 0.45 24.23
N ILE A 653 -0.83 0.05 24.76
CA ILE A 653 -1.84 -0.69 23.99
C ILE A 653 -2.33 0.12 22.78
N TYR A 654 -2.70 1.39 22.98
CA TYR A 654 -3.16 2.24 21.88
C TYR A 654 -2.05 2.56 20.88
N SER A 655 -0.83 2.77 21.35
CA SER A 655 0.32 3.04 20.48
C SER A 655 0.69 1.80 19.63
N GLN A 656 0.64 0.59 20.20
CA GLN A 656 0.83 -0.66 19.46
C GLN A 656 -0.24 -0.85 18.38
N HIS A 657 -1.50 -0.55 18.71
CA HIS A 657 -2.58 -0.56 17.73
C HIS A 657 -2.35 0.48 16.61
N GLN A 658 -1.90 1.69 16.96
CA GLN A 658 -1.55 2.73 15.99
C GLN A 658 -0.46 2.25 15.01
N VAL A 659 0.60 1.60 15.50
CA VAL A 659 1.66 1.01 14.67
C VAL A 659 1.11 -0.04 13.71
N GLN A 660 0.21 -0.92 14.18
CA GLN A 660 -0.42 -1.93 13.33
C GLN A 660 -1.23 -1.31 12.19
N LEU A 661 -1.99 -0.25 12.46
CA LEU A 661 -2.74 0.50 11.44
C LEU A 661 -1.79 1.21 10.45
N LEU A 662 -0.71 1.82 10.95
CA LEU A 662 0.29 2.49 10.12
C LEU A 662 0.98 1.52 9.16
N ARG A 663 1.31 0.31 9.64
CA ARG A 663 1.88 -0.75 8.82
C ARG A 663 0.94 -1.22 7.71
N ARG A 664 -0.37 -1.30 8.00
CA ARG A 664 -1.39 -1.66 6.99
C ARG A 664 -1.61 -0.56 5.95
N THR A 665 -1.59 0.70 6.39
CA THR A 665 -1.82 1.87 5.52
C THR A 665 -0.59 2.30 4.73
N GLY A 666 0.61 1.88 5.12
CA GLY A 666 1.86 2.13 4.40
C GLY A 666 2.54 3.45 4.74
N TYR A 667 2.07 4.19 5.75
CA TYR A 667 2.71 5.43 6.23
C TYR A 667 3.95 5.14 7.08
N ARG A 668 5.05 4.75 6.41
CA ARG A 668 6.30 4.30 7.06
C ARG A 668 6.92 5.32 8.02
N GLU A 669 6.96 6.60 7.65
CA GLU A 669 7.58 7.62 8.52
C GLU A 669 6.86 7.73 9.88
N GLN A 670 5.53 7.77 9.85
CA GLN A 670 4.70 7.84 11.04
C GLN A 670 4.74 6.52 11.84
N GLU A 671 4.93 5.38 11.18
CA GLU A 671 5.21 4.09 11.84
C GLU A 671 6.47 4.20 12.70
N GLY A 672 7.55 4.75 12.14
CA GLY A 672 8.81 4.99 12.85
C GLY A 672 8.63 5.90 14.07
N GLU A 673 7.91 7.02 13.94
CA GLU A 673 7.64 7.95 15.03
C GLU A 673 6.79 7.32 16.15
N ALA A 674 5.78 6.52 15.80
CA ALA A 674 4.96 5.82 16.78
C ALA A 674 5.77 4.75 17.54
N LEU A 675 6.68 4.04 16.86
CA LEU A 675 7.60 3.10 17.49
C LEU A 675 8.59 3.79 18.43
N GLU A 676 9.09 4.96 18.06
CA GLU A 676 9.95 5.79 18.91
C GLU A 676 9.21 6.26 20.16
N ALA A 677 7.96 6.71 20.01
CA ALA A 677 7.10 7.07 21.14
C ALA A 677 6.93 5.88 22.10
N ILE A 678 6.63 4.67 21.59
CA ILE A 678 6.53 3.44 22.39
C ILE A 678 7.83 3.16 23.16
N SER A 679 8.98 3.28 22.49
CA SER A 679 10.29 3.10 23.11
C SER A 679 10.48 4.03 24.31
N GLN A 680 10.10 5.31 24.16
CA GLN A 680 10.17 6.29 25.23
C GLN A 680 9.26 5.94 26.42
N ILE A 681 8.08 5.35 26.18
CA ILE A 681 7.21 4.85 27.26
C ILE A 681 7.93 3.76 28.05
N TYR A 682 8.48 2.77 27.35
CA TYR A 682 9.19 1.66 27.99
C TYR A 682 10.43 2.14 28.75
N LEU A 683 11.16 3.12 28.23
CA LEU A 683 12.24 3.79 28.95
C LEU A 683 11.79 4.41 30.27
N SER A 684 10.59 5.02 30.29
CA SER A 684 10.03 5.63 31.51
C SER A 684 9.61 4.63 32.59
N ILE A 685 9.38 3.36 32.24
CA ILE A 685 9.02 2.29 33.20
C ILE A 685 10.23 1.90 34.07
N GLY A 686 11.45 1.98 33.52
CA GLY A 686 12.68 1.83 34.30
C GLY A 686 13.04 0.41 34.75
N THR A 687 12.42 -0.63 34.18
CA THR A 687 12.77 -2.04 34.47
C THR A 687 13.65 -2.62 33.37
N GLU A 688 14.48 -3.62 33.69
CA GLU A 688 15.37 -4.26 32.71
C GLU A 688 14.58 -4.87 31.54
N GLN A 689 13.44 -5.50 31.81
CA GLN A 689 12.57 -6.04 30.77
C GLN A 689 11.98 -4.94 29.88
N ALA A 690 11.61 -3.79 30.46
CA ALA A 690 11.14 -2.64 29.69
C ALA A 690 12.26 -2.04 28.83
N TYR A 691 13.50 -1.96 29.33
CA TYR A 691 14.64 -1.53 28.52
C TYR A 691 14.90 -2.45 27.33
N ARG A 692 14.77 -3.77 27.49
CA ARG A 692 14.87 -4.70 26.35
C ARG A 692 13.77 -4.47 25.32
N ALA A 693 12.53 -4.28 25.76
CA ALA A 693 11.42 -3.96 24.85
C ALA A 693 11.64 -2.61 24.14
N ALA A 694 12.07 -1.57 24.87
CA ALA A 694 12.42 -0.26 24.30
C ALA A 694 13.50 -0.40 23.22
N LEU A 695 14.50 -1.25 23.44
CA LEU A 695 15.56 -1.49 22.48
C LEU A 695 15.03 -2.09 21.17
N ASP A 696 14.15 -3.09 21.26
CA ASP A 696 13.55 -3.73 20.09
C ASP A 696 12.71 -2.72 19.27
N TYR A 697 11.90 -1.89 19.94
CA TYR A 697 11.15 -0.81 19.29
C TYR A 697 12.07 0.26 18.67
N THR A 698 13.14 0.64 19.36
CA THR A 698 14.13 1.60 18.84
C THR A 698 14.82 1.07 17.59
N LYS A 699 15.23 -0.21 17.58
CA LYS A 699 15.87 -0.85 16.43
C LYS A 699 14.94 -0.96 15.22
N THR A 700 13.67 -1.31 15.45
CA THR A 700 12.68 -1.36 14.37
C THR A 700 12.39 0.02 13.78
N SER A 701 12.22 1.04 14.62
CA SER A 701 12.08 2.43 14.19
C SER A 701 13.31 2.92 13.40
N LEU A 702 14.51 2.65 13.92
CA LEU A 702 15.78 2.98 13.28
C LEU A 702 15.91 2.35 11.89
N GLY A 703 15.55 1.07 11.73
CA GLY A 703 15.54 0.41 10.42
C GLY A 703 14.65 1.13 9.41
N ILE A 704 13.46 1.58 9.83
CA ILE A 704 12.55 2.35 8.98
C ILE A 704 13.17 3.71 8.59
N PHE A 705 13.80 4.42 9.52
CA PHE A 705 14.43 5.71 9.21
C PHE A 705 15.66 5.59 8.29
N ILE A 706 16.42 4.49 8.40
CA ILE A 706 17.49 4.15 7.46
C ILE A 706 16.91 3.93 6.06
N ASP A 707 15.85 3.12 5.94
CA ASP A 707 15.19 2.83 4.67
C ASP A 707 14.60 4.09 4.01
N LEU A 708 14.09 5.03 4.81
CA LEU A 708 13.57 6.32 4.34
C LEU A 708 14.65 7.38 4.06
N GLY A 709 15.89 7.14 4.48
CA GLY A 709 16.98 8.11 4.36
C GLY A 709 16.85 9.33 5.29
N CYS A 710 16.07 9.22 6.38
CA CYS A 710 15.86 10.30 7.35
C CYS A 710 17.05 10.43 8.31
N LYS A 711 18.14 11.07 7.87
CA LYS A 711 19.43 11.11 8.59
C LYS A 711 19.36 11.67 10.03
N GLU A 712 18.54 12.68 10.29
CA GLU A 712 18.39 13.22 11.65
C GLU A 712 17.75 12.21 12.61
N LYS A 713 16.65 11.58 12.17
CA LYS A 713 15.92 10.56 12.95
C LYS A 713 16.76 9.28 13.11
N GLU A 714 17.53 8.91 12.07
CA GLU A 714 18.50 7.82 12.12
C GLU A 714 19.56 8.07 13.21
N ALA A 715 20.19 9.26 13.23
CA ALA A 715 21.20 9.59 14.23
C ALA A 715 20.64 9.60 15.66
N TYR A 716 19.42 10.12 15.87
CA TYR A 716 18.75 10.00 17.17
C TYR A 716 18.43 8.56 17.54
N GLY A 717 17.97 7.74 16.60
CA GLY A 717 17.69 6.32 16.85
C GLY A 717 18.93 5.54 17.28
N TRP A 718 20.07 5.77 16.63
CA TRP A 718 21.37 5.21 17.05
C TRP A 718 21.75 5.65 18.46
N LEU A 719 21.57 6.94 18.77
CA LEU A 719 21.88 7.50 20.09
C LEU A 719 20.97 6.94 21.20
N GLN A 720 19.66 6.83 20.95
CA GLN A 720 18.70 6.25 21.91
C GLN A 720 19.02 4.78 22.17
N ALA A 721 19.39 4.01 21.15
CA ALA A 721 19.84 2.64 21.34
C ALA A 721 21.10 2.58 22.21
N GLY A 722 22.07 3.47 22.00
CA GLY A 722 23.26 3.61 22.85
C GLY A 722 22.89 3.89 24.32
N LYS A 723 21.95 4.81 24.56
CA LYS A 723 21.43 5.10 25.90
C LYS A 723 20.76 3.89 26.55
N ILE A 724 19.96 3.12 25.79
CA ILE A 724 19.31 1.90 26.32
C ILE A 724 20.36 0.85 26.67
N TYR A 725 21.40 0.66 25.84
CA TYR A 725 22.50 -0.25 26.16
C TYR A 725 23.28 0.14 27.41
N GLN A 726 23.48 1.45 27.64
CA GLN A 726 24.05 1.96 28.89
C GLN A 726 23.19 1.57 30.10
N LEU A 727 21.86 1.74 30.01
CA LEU A 727 20.92 1.38 31.08
C LEU A 727 20.87 -0.13 31.33
N LEU A 728 21.12 -0.95 30.31
CA LEU A 728 21.26 -2.41 30.42
C LEU A 728 22.65 -2.86 30.92
N GLY A 729 23.61 -1.94 31.12
CA GLY A 729 24.97 -2.24 31.56
C GLY A 729 25.89 -2.82 30.47
N GLN A 730 25.52 -2.76 29.19
CA GLN A 730 26.31 -3.28 28.06
C GLN A 730 27.21 -2.20 27.47
N ILE A 731 28.24 -1.82 28.22
CA ILE A 731 29.08 -0.64 27.95
C ILE A 731 29.81 -0.72 26.59
N GLU A 732 30.30 -1.90 26.20
CA GLU A 732 31.04 -2.09 24.94
C GLU A 732 30.20 -1.72 23.70
N LEU A 733 28.88 -1.92 23.75
CA LEU A 733 27.99 -1.58 22.65
C LEU A 733 27.68 -0.08 22.59
N VAL A 734 27.72 0.62 23.73
CA VAL A 734 27.42 2.06 23.78
C VAL A 734 28.35 2.83 22.85
N ASP A 735 29.64 2.51 22.86
CA ASP A 735 30.63 3.16 22.00
C ASP A 735 30.29 3.01 20.51
N ILE A 736 29.94 1.79 20.08
CA ILE A 736 29.64 1.48 18.67
C ILE A 736 28.41 2.27 18.20
N TYR A 737 27.35 2.28 19.00
CA TYR A 737 26.09 2.95 18.65
C TYR A 737 26.23 4.48 18.68
N VAL A 738 26.97 5.03 19.64
CA VAL A 738 27.23 6.48 19.70
C VAL A 738 28.15 6.95 18.56
N GLN A 739 29.14 6.13 18.16
CA GLN A 739 29.98 6.43 16.98
C GLN A 739 29.15 6.41 15.69
N ALA A 740 28.29 5.41 15.51
CA ALA A 740 27.36 5.37 14.37
C ALA A 740 26.45 6.61 14.33
N ALA A 741 25.88 7.02 15.47
CA ALA A 741 25.06 8.23 15.58
C ALA A 741 25.86 9.49 15.15
N GLN A 742 27.11 9.58 15.57
CA GLN A 742 27.99 10.69 15.23
C GLN A 742 28.30 10.75 13.73
N ASP A 743 28.66 9.63 13.12
CA ASP A 743 29.01 9.58 11.70
C ASP A 743 27.83 9.99 10.82
N VAL A 744 26.62 9.51 11.18
CA VAL A 744 25.38 9.92 10.52
C VAL A 744 25.11 11.42 10.75
N ALA A 745 25.25 11.93 11.97
CA ALA A 745 25.04 13.34 12.24
C ALA A 745 26.02 14.24 11.47
N LEU A 746 27.31 13.88 11.39
CA LEU A 746 28.30 14.62 10.62
C LEU A 746 27.95 14.66 9.12
N SER A 747 27.29 13.62 8.61
CA SER A 747 26.83 13.57 7.21
C SER A 747 25.69 14.55 6.89
N THR A 748 24.94 15.05 7.90
CA THR A 748 23.83 16.00 7.69
C THR A 748 24.28 17.43 7.36
N GLY A 749 25.45 17.83 7.86
CA GLY A 749 25.99 19.19 7.69
C GLY A 749 25.35 20.28 8.56
N ASP A 750 24.29 20.00 9.34
CA ASP A 750 23.69 20.99 10.26
C ASP A 750 24.48 21.09 11.56
N THR A 751 25.20 22.21 11.71
CA THR A 751 26.02 22.51 12.89
C THR A 751 25.25 22.52 14.20
N SER A 752 23.98 22.94 14.20
CA SER A 752 23.16 23.05 15.41
C SER A 752 22.69 21.68 15.89
N PHE A 753 22.26 20.84 14.94
CA PHE A 753 21.89 19.44 15.16
C PHE A 753 23.09 18.62 15.64
N ILE A 754 24.22 18.70 14.94
CA ILE A 754 25.46 17.99 15.30
C ILE A 754 25.90 18.35 16.72
N LEU A 755 25.85 19.64 17.08
CA LEU A 755 26.22 20.12 18.40
C LEU A 755 25.34 19.51 19.49
N LYS A 756 24.01 19.51 19.28
CA LYS A 756 23.05 18.92 20.22
C LYS A 756 23.27 17.41 20.35
N LEU A 757 23.51 16.72 19.24
CA LEU A 757 23.73 15.27 19.25
C LEU A 757 25.02 14.89 19.98
N LEU A 758 26.12 15.60 19.74
CA LEU A 758 27.39 15.41 20.46
C LEU A 758 27.27 15.73 21.95
N GLU A 759 26.49 16.75 22.32
CA GLU A 759 26.19 17.06 23.70
C GLU A 759 25.45 15.89 24.37
N THR A 760 24.40 15.38 23.73
CA THR A 760 23.64 14.23 24.25
C THR A 760 24.45 12.93 24.28
N ALA A 761 25.40 12.74 23.37
CA ALA A 761 26.34 11.64 23.40
C ALA A 761 27.28 11.74 24.61
N GLY A 762 27.77 12.95 24.91
CA GLY A 762 28.52 13.22 26.14
C GLY A 762 27.71 12.94 27.40
N ASP A 763 26.40 13.24 27.40
CA ASP A 763 25.51 12.99 28.54
C ASP A 763 25.40 11.48 28.85
N ILE A 764 25.29 10.64 27.82
CA ILE A 764 25.26 9.16 27.97
C ILE A 764 26.51 8.66 28.71
N PHE A 765 27.69 9.15 28.34
CA PHE A 765 28.93 8.76 29.01
C PHE A 765 29.08 9.38 30.40
N PHE A 766 28.60 10.61 30.61
CA PHE A 766 28.64 11.28 31.91
C PHE A 766 27.78 10.57 32.98
N ASP A 767 26.58 10.12 32.57
CA ASP A 767 25.66 9.36 33.42
C ASP A 767 26.20 7.96 33.76
N SER A 768 27.15 7.44 32.97
CA SER A 768 27.85 6.20 33.29
C SER A 768 28.84 6.42 34.44
N CYS A 769 28.97 5.44 35.35
CA CYS A 769 29.95 5.52 36.43
C CYS A 769 31.37 5.13 35.99
N GLN A 770 31.52 4.37 34.90
CA GLN A 770 32.78 3.77 34.47
C GLN A 770 33.49 4.57 33.37
N ASP A 771 32.75 5.23 32.48
CA ASP A 771 33.27 5.82 31.24
C ASP A 771 33.17 7.36 31.21
N ARG A 772 33.18 8.02 32.38
CA ARG A 772 33.11 9.49 32.47
C ARG A 772 34.25 10.20 31.74
N ASP A 773 35.40 9.55 31.61
CA ASP A 773 36.55 10.05 30.84
C ASP A 773 36.19 10.31 29.36
N LYS A 774 35.34 9.45 28.77
CA LYS A 774 34.89 9.62 27.38
C LYS A 774 33.99 10.84 27.23
N ALA A 775 33.21 11.20 28.23
CA ALA A 775 32.37 12.40 28.20
C ALA A 775 33.22 13.67 27.99
N VAL A 776 34.43 13.72 28.56
CA VAL A 776 35.38 14.83 28.33
C VAL A 776 35.73 14.97 26.86
N ILE A 777 35.99 13.86 26.15
CA ILE A 777 36.32 13.87 24.72
C ILE A 777 35.15 14.43 23.90
N PHE A 778 33.91 14.01 24.19
CA PHE A 778 32.73 14.51 23.49
C PHE A 778 32.48 16.00 23.74
N TYR A 779 32.60 16.46 24.97
CA TYR A 779 32.37 17.87 25.28
C TYR A 779 33.51 18.78 24.84
N ARG A 780 34.76 18.46 25.18
CA ARG A 780 35.95 19.31 24.95
C ARG A 780 36.42 19.28 23.50
N ASP A 781 36.59 18.08 22.94
CA ASP A 781 37.28 17.92 21.67
C ASP A 781 36.33 17.95 20.47
N ARG A 782 35.07 17.56 20.68
CA ARG A 782 34.05 17.45 19.60
C ARG A 782 33.04 18.59 19.64
N ALA A 783 32.31 18.77 20.73
CA ALA A 783 31.20 19.73 20.82
C ALA A 783 31.67 21.19 20.96
N LEU A 784 32.63 21.47 21.85
CA LEU A 784 33.09 22.83 22.13
C LEU A 784 33.68 23.57 20.90
N PRO A 785 34.50 22.95 20.03
CA PRO A 785 34.99 23.62 18.82
C PRO A 785 33.86 23.98 17.85
N ILE A 786 32.82 23.16 17.76
CA ILE A 786 31.63 23.44 16.93
C ILE A 786 30.85 24.61 17.53
N ALA A 787 30.64 24.65 18.85
CA ALA A 787 29.99 25.78 19.53
C ALA A 787 30.75 27.10 19.33
N VAL A 788 32.09 27.06 19.35
CA VAL A 788 32.93 28.23 19.07
C VAL A 788 32.82 28.66 17.61
N LYS A 789 32.87 27.71 16.66
CA LYS A 789 32.72 28.00 15.22
C LYS A 789 31.33 28.53 14.87
N SER A 790 30.27 28.03 15.52
CA SER A 790 28.90 28.48 15.33
C SER A 790 28.56 29.77 16.08
N ASN A 791 29.51 30.31 16.85
CA ASN A 791 29.36 31.51 17.69
C ASN A 791 28.17 31.42 18.68
N SER A 792 27.81 30.20 19.11
CA SER A 792 26.72 29.98 20.07
C SER A 792 27.22 30.16 21.50
N ILE A 793 27.01 31.35 22.05
CA ILE A 793 27.45 31.69 23.42
C ILE A 793 26.75 30.81 24.46
N HIS A 794 25.44 30.54 24.31
CA HIS A 794 24.70 29.70 25.25
C HIS A 794 25.15 28.24 25.24
N SER A 795 25.43 27.67 24.06
CA SER A 795 25.96 26.30 23.97
C SER A 795 27.37 26.19 24.55
N LYS A 796 28.22 27.22 24.33
CA LYS A 796 29.55 27.30 24.93
C LYS A 796 29.46 27.32 26.46
N LEU A 797 28.59 28.17 27.02
CA LEU A 797 28.36 28.22 28.47
C LEU A 797 27.93 26.86 29.04
N ARG A 798 26.96 26.22 28.39
CA ARG A 798 26.45 24.91 28.81
C ARG A 798 27.53 23.84 28.79
N LEU A 799 28.34 23.77 27.73
CA LEU A 799 29.44 22.82 27.60
C LEU A 799 30.55 23.09 28.62
N CYS A 800 30.91 24.34 28.88
CA CYS A 800 31.89 24.70 29.92
C CYS A 800 31.41 24.29 31.31
N ASN A 801 30.12 24.48 31.61
CA ASN A 801 29.52 23.99 32.86
C ASN A 801 29.57 22.46 32.95
N LYS A 802 29.17 21.74 31.90
CA LYS A 802 29.23 20.27 31.88
C LYS A 802 30.68 19.77 32.04
N LEU A 803 31.65 20.38 31.36
CA LEU A 803 33.07 20.04 31.47
C LEU A 803 33.62 20.24 32.89
N ALA A 804 33.33 21.38 33.52
CA ALA A 804 33.77 21.65 34.89
C ALA A 804 33.23 20.59 35.87
N GLU A 805 31.99 20.13 35.68
CA GLU A 805 31.36 19.11 36.50
C GLU A 805 31.91 17.69 36.25
N VAL A 806 32.10 17.31 34.98
CA VAL A 806 32.72 16.03 34.62
C VAL A 806 34.13 15.95 35.17
N MET A 807 34.94 17.00 34.99
CA MET A 807 36.31 17.05 35.49
C MET A 807 36.37 17.07 37.01
N PHE A 808 35.42 17.72 37.68
CA PHE A 808 35.26 17.64 39.13
C PHE A 808 35.05 16.18 39.57
N CYS A 809 34.12 15.47 38.93
CA CYS A 809 33.84 14.06 39.21
C CYS A 809 35.05 13.13 38.98
N LEU A 810 35.88 13.45 37.98
CA LEU A 810 37.12 12.73 37.66
C LEU A 810 38.32 13.14 38.53
N LYS A 811 38.13 14.11 39.45
CA LYS A 811 39.16 14.69 40.32
C LYS A 811 40.26 15.46 39.57
N LEU A 812 39.99 15.90 38.34
CA LEU A 812 40.85 16.76 37.53
C LEU A 812 40.60 18.25 37.88
N TYR A 813 40.83 18.59 39.15
CA TYR A 813 40.41 19.89 39.70
C TYR A 813 41.10 21.09 39.04
N GLY A 814 42.36 20.97 38.61
CA GLY A 814 43.10 22.04 37.96
C GLY A 814 42.47 22.49 36.63
N GLU A 815 42.18 21.53 35.74
CA GLU A 815 41.53 21.81 34.45
C GLU A 815 40.07 22.27 34.64
N ALA A 816 39.36 21.70 35.63
CA ALA A 816 37.98 22.09 35.93
C ALA A 816 37.84 23.58 36.30
N VAL A 817 38.84 24.15 36.98
CA VAL A 817 38.87 25.58 37.35
C VAL A 817 38.88 26.48 36.11
N GLU A 818 39.62 26.12 35.06
CA GLU A 818 39.69 26.90 33.82
C GLU A 818 38.32 27.01 33.16
N PHE A 819 37.61 25.87 33.01
CA PHE A 819 36.28 25.86 32.42
C PHE A 819 35.22 26.53 33.30
N ALA A 820 35.35 26.44 34.62
CA ALA A 820 34.47 27.13 35.55
C ALA A 820 34.65 28.67 35.51
N HIS A 821 35.89 29.17 35.34
CA HIS A 821 36.14 30.60 35.10
C HIS A 821 35.56 31.07 33.78
N ILE A 822 35.77 30.33 32.69
CA ILE A 822 35.18 30.65 31.38
C ILE A 822 33.65 30.70 31.48
N ALA A 823 33.02 29.77 32.21
CA ALA A 823 31.59 29.78 32.43
C ALA A 823 31.12 30.99 33.26
N ALA A 824 31.86 31.39 34.29
CA ALA A 824 31.57 32.58 35.10
C ALA A 824 31.64 33.87 34.26
N ASP A 825 32.69 34.02 33.44
CA ASP A 825 32.88 35.18 32.57
C ASP A 825 31.79 35.30 31.50
N ILE A 826 31.43 34.17 30.86
CA ILE A 826 30.33 34.15 29.89
C ILE A 826 29.00 34.48 30.57
N SER A 827 28.72 33.89 31.74
CA SER A 827 27.47 34.16 32.48
C SER A 827 27.35 35.63 32.87
N LYS A 828 28.47 36.24 33.30
CA LYS A 828 28.55 37.67 33.60
C LYS A 828 28.31 38.53 32.37
N SER A 829 28.86 38.15 31.21
CA SER A 829 28.64 38.86 29.95
C SER A 829 27.19 38.80 29.47
N LEU A 830 26.49 37.68 29.73
CA LEU A 830 25.07 37.48 29.39
C LEU A 830 24.10 38.08 30.42
N GLY A 831 24.57 38.43 31.62
CA GLY A 831 23.72 38.90 32.72
C GLY A 831 22.89 37.79 33.40
N GLU A 832 23.22 36.52 33.17
CA GLU A 832 22.50 35.37 33.72
C GLU A 832 22.93 35.09 35.17
N ARG A 833 22.30 35.79 36.13
CA ARG A 833 22.66 35.71 37.57
C ARG A 833 22.66 34.30 38.15
N LEU A 834 21.75 33.43 37.70
CA LEU A 834 21.66 32.06 38.20
C LEU A 834 22.87 31.22 37.76
N ASN A 835 23.29 31.35 36.50
CA ASN A 835 24.46 30.64 35.97
C ASN A 835 25.77 31.21 36.56
N GLU A 836 25.82 32.53 36.81
CA GLU A 836 26.93 33.16 37.52
C GLU A 836 27.07 32.61 38.95
N ARG A 837 25.96 32.51 39.69
CA ARG A 837 25.91 31.89 41.02
C ARG A 837 26.41 30.44 41.00
N VAL A 838 25.94 29.63 40.04
CA VAL A 838 26.37 28.23 39.89
C VAL A 838 27.87 28.13 39.59
N ALA A 839 28.39 28.99 38.71
CA ALA A 839 29.81 28.99 38.35
C ALA A 839 30.71 29.36 39.54
N TYR A 840 30.37 30.40 40.31
CA TYR A 840 31.15 30.75 41.51
C TYR A 840 31.06 29.69 42.61
N HIS A 841 29.90 29.06 42.79
CA HIS A 841 29.78 27.94 43.74
C HIS A 841 30.71 26.79 43.35
N ARG A 842 30.74 26.42 42.06
CA ARG A 842 31.63 25.39 41.53
C ARG A 842 33.10 25.77 41.70
N LEU A 843 33.47 27.02 41.47
CA LEU A 843 34.82 27.53 41.74
C LEU A 843 35.18 27.40 43.21
N GLY A 844 34.27 27.77 44.13
CA GLY A 844 34.48 27.60 45.58
C GLY A 844 34.77 26.14 45.95
N SER A 845 33.97 25.20 45.44
CA SER A 845 34.17 23.76 45.67
C SER A 845 35.45 23.23 45.04
N LEU A 846 35.82 23.69 43.85
CA LEU A 846 37.06 23.31 43.19
C LEU A 846 38.30 23.79 43.96
N TYR A 847 38.30 25.05 44.41
CA TYR A 847 39.39 25.60 45.22
C TYR A 847 39.49 24.94 46.59
N HIS A 848 38.35 24.54 47.18
CA HIS A 848 38.33 23.74 48.40
C HIS A 848 39.03 22.38 48.18
N CYS A 849 38.71 21.67 47.10
CA CYS A 849 39.38 20.40 46.75
C CYS A 849 40.87 20.58 46.41
N LEU A 850 41.26 21.73 45.85
CA LEU A 850 42.66 22.11 45.60
C LEU A 850 43.40 22.59 46.85
N LYS A 851 42.73 22.64 48.02
CA LYS A 851 43.27 23.13 49.30
C LYS A 851 43.69 24.61 49.28
N GLN A 852 43.09 25.40 48.40
CA GLN A 852 43.25 26.86 48.34
C GLN A 852 42.09 27.52 49.06
N TYR A 853 42.11 27.43 50.40
CA TYR A 853 40.95 27.73 51.24
C TYR A 853 40.53 29.21 51.22
N GLU A 854 41.47 30.15 51.14
CA GLU A 854 41.18 31.59 51.03
C GLU A 854 40.41 31.92 49.75
N LEU A 855 40.77 31.29 48.63
CA LEU A 855 40.06 31.45 47.36
C LEU A 855 38.69 30.76 47.40
N ALA A 856 38.60 29.59 48.04
CA ALA A 856 37.34 28.89 48.23
C ALA A 856 36.33 29.76 49.00
N GLU A 857 36.77 30.36 50.11
CA GLU A 857 35.96 31.30 50.89
C GLU A 857 35.51 32.50 50.03
N HIS A 858 36.44 33.14 49.33
CA HIS A 858 36.13 34.29 48.47
C HIS A 858 35.03 33.96 47.43
N TYR A 859 35.12 32.83 46.73
CA TYR A 859 34.12 32.45 45.72
C TYR A 859 32.78 32.00 46.34
N TYR A 860 32.79 31.35 47.50
CA TYR A 860 31.56 31.07 48.24
C TYR A 860 30.85 32.33 48.74
N LEU A 861 31.59 33.31 49.24
CA LEU A 861 31.04 34.63 49.60
C LEU A 861 30.47 35.36 48.39
N LYS A 862 31.19 35.35 47.26
CA LYS A 862 30.69 35.92 46.01
C LYS A 862 29.40 35.26 45.53
N THR A 863 29.28 33.95 45.71
CA THR A 863 28.04 33.20 45.44
C THR A 863 26.88 33.70 46.29
N LEU A 864 27.10 33.90 47.60
CA LEU A 864 26.10 34.43 48.52
C LEU A 864 25.63 35.84 48.17
N THR A 865 26.52 36.71 47.67
CA THR A 865 26.15 38.08 47.26
C THR A 865 25.19 38.14 46.07
N LEU A 866 25.14 37.07 45.26
CA LEU A 866 24.29 37.00 44.07
C LEU A 866 22.94 36.32 44.31
N CYS A 867 22.71 35.83 45.52
CA CYS A 867 21.45 35.19 45.88
C CYS A 867 20.32 36.21 46.04
N PRO A 868 19.10 35.93 45.51
CA PRO A 868 17.96 36.83 45.64
C PRO A 868 17.41 36.85 47.08
N THR A 869 17.04 38.04 47.56
CA THR A 869 16.26 38.24 48.79
C THR A 869 14.99 39.05 48.44
N PRO A 870 13.75 38.52 48.57
CA PRO A 870 13.35 37.25 49.20
C PRO A 870 13.68 35.99 48.38
N LEU A 871 13.71 34.85 49.07
CA LEU A 871 13.93 33.52 48.50
C LEU A 871 12.85 33.17 47.47
N GLN A 872 13.26 32.55 46.37
CA GLN A 872 12.36 32.19 45.27
C GLN A 872 11.81 30.77 45.40
N PHE A 873 12.52 29.86 46.10
CA PHE A 873 12.11 28.47 46.27
C PHE A 873 12.28 27.99 47.71
N ASP A 874 11.37 27.11 48.16
CA ASP A 874 11.38 26.51 49.50
C ASP A 874 12.61 25.61 49.78
N GLU A 875 13.33 25.20 48.73
CA GLU A 875 14.54 24.37 48.82
C GLU A 875 15.83 25.19 48.97
N GLU A 876 15.80 26.51 48.75
CA GLU A 876 16.96 27.40 48.90
C GLU A 876 17.52 27.46 50.34
N PRO A 877 16.72 27.42 51.43
CA PRO A 877 17.22 27.34 52.80
C PRO A 877 18.16 26.14 53.03
N LEU A 878 17.89 25.00 52.39
CA LEU A 878 18.76 23.81 52.49
C LEU A 878 20.14 24.07 51.87
N TYR A 879 20.19 24.84 50.79
CA TYR A 879 21.43 25.24 50.15
C TYR A 879 22.26 26.15 51.08
N TYR A 880 21.65 27.17 51.70
CA TYR A 880 22.37 28.04 52.64
C TYR A 880 22.89 27.31 53.86
N VAL A 881 22.11 26.37 54.42
CA VAL A 881 22.57 25.53 55.54
C VAL A 881 23.86 24.80 55.15
N ARG A 882 23.90 24.18 53.97
CA ARG A 882 25.08 23.45 53.48
C ARG A 882 26.25 24.40 53.23
N LEU A 883 26.01 25.53 52.58
CA LEU A 883 27.07 26.47 52.20
C LEU A 883 27.71 27.15 53.42
N TYR A 884 26.89 27.61 54.39
CA TYR A 884 27.40 28.19 55.64
C TYR A 884 28.08 27.13 56.52
N GLN A 885 27.60 25.87 56.49
CA GLN A 885 28.31 24.75 57.12
C GLN A 885 29.68 24.54 56.50
N THR A 886 29.78 24.47 55.17
CA THR A 886 31.07 24.29 54.49
C THR A 886 32.04 25.44 54.74
N LEU A 887 31.55 26.68 54.79
CA LEU A 887 32.36 27.85 55.14
C LEU A 887 32.85 27.77 56.60
N GLY A 888 31.94 27.45 57.53
CA GLY A 888 32.29 27.26 58.95
C GLY A 888 33.32 26.15 59.13
N ASP A 889 33.19 25.03 58.41
CA ASP A 889 34.12 23.91 58.43
C ASP A 889 35.51 24.33 57.90
N ILE A 890 35.58 24.98 56.72
CA ILE A 890 36.84 25.47 56.13
C ILE A 890 37.57 26.40 57.10
N ILE A 891 36.84 27.36 57.68
CA ILE A 891 37.43 28.37 58.56
C ILE A 891 37.87 27.76 59.89
N PHE A 892 37.09 26.81 60.41
CA PHE A 892 37.38 26.13 61.67
C PHE A 892 38.56 25.15 61.56
N THR A 893 38.56 24.29 60.53
CA THR A 893 39.56 23.21 60.41
C THR A 893 40.82 23.65 59.70
N ASP A 894 40.70 24.44 58.64
CA ASP A 894 41.79 24.68 57.69
C ASP A 894 42.45 26.06 57.92
N LEU A 895 41.65 27.12 58.08
CA LEU A 895 42.15 28.47 58.40
C LEU A 895 42.38 28.69 59.90
N LYS A 896 41.81 27.83 60.75
CA LYS A 896 41.94 27.81 62.22
C LYS A 896 41.50 29.12 62.90
N ASP A 897 40.46 29.77 62.37
CA ASP A 897 39.82 30.89 63.04
C ASP A 897 38.49 30.45 63.70
N PRO A 898 38.50 30.12 65.00
CA PRO A 898 37.29 29.64 65.67
C PRO A 898 36.24 30.74 65.87
N PHE A 899 36.61 32.03 65.84
CA PHE A 899 35.67 33.13 66.05
C PHE A 899 34.81 33.37 64.81
N ASP A 900 35.45 33.44 63.63
CA ASP A 900 34.74 33.63 62.37
C ASP A 900 33.95 32.37 61.99
N ALA A 901 34.49 31.18 62.24
CA ALA A 901 33.77 29.93 62.05
C ALA A 901 32.48 29.86 62.88
N ALA A 902 32.50 30.30 64.15
CA ALA A 902 31.30 30.37 64.97
C ALA A 902 30.23 31.26 64.34
N GLY A 903 30.63 32.38 63.72
CA GLY A 903 29.73 33.26 62.97
C GLY A 903 28.99 32.54 61.84
N TYR A 904 29.71 31.80 60.99
CA TYR A 904 29.10 31.02 59.90
C TYR A 904 28.21 29.88 60.41
N TYR A 905 28.60 29.19 61.48
CA TYR A 905 27.74 28.16 62.08
C TYR A 905 26.45 28.73 62.69
N HIS A 906 26.46 29.96 63.21
CA HIS A 906 25.22 30.64 63.64
C HIS A 906 24.30 30.95 62.45
N LEU A 907 24.86 31.43 61.34
CA LEU A 907 24.10 31.67 60.10
C LEU A 907 23.51 30.37 59.54
N ALA A 908 24.28 29.28 59.55
CA ALA A 908 23.80 27.96 59.18
C ALA A 908 22.68 27.47 60.10
N LEU A 909 22.78 27.74 61.42
CA LEU A 909 21.78 27.33 62.39
C LEU A 909 20.47 28.09 62.19
N ALA A 910 20.53 29.40 61.93
CA ALA A 910 19.35 30.20 61.59
C ALA A 910 18.63 29.64 60.35
N ALA A 911 19.35 29.41 59.26
CA ALA A 911 18.78 28.81 58.05
C ALA A 911 18.19 27.39 58.30
N ALA A 912 18.83 26.59 59.18
CA ALA A 912 18.33 25.26 59.52
C ALA A 912 17.07 25.30 60.40
N MET A 913 16.89 26.35 61.21
CA MET A 913 15.69 26.61 62.00
C MET A 913 14.51 26.97 61.10
N ASP A 914 14.74 27.86 60.13
CA ASP A 914 13.73 28.27 59.14
C ASP A 914 13.26 27.07 58.30
N LEU A 915 14.18 26.18 57.93
CA LEU A 915 13.86 24.92 57.21
C LEU A 915 13.20 23.85 58.11
N GLY A 916 13.31 23.95 59.43
CA GLY A 916 12.86 22.92 60.37
C GLY A 916 13.69 21.62 60.35
N ASN A 917 14.91 21.64 59.79
CA ASN A 917 15.78 20.46 59.71
C ASN A 917 16.49 20.16 61.03
N LYS A 918 15.84 19.38 61.88
CA LYS A 918 16.32 19.01 63.22
C LYS A 918 17.68 18.29 63.24
N LYS A 919 18.02 17.55 62.18
CA LYS A 919 19.32 16.84 62.09
C LYS A 919 20.48 17.82 61.91
N SER A 920 20.32 18.78 60.99
CA SER A 920 21.31 19.84 60.80
C SER A 920 21.39 20.77 62.01
N GLN A 921 20.26 21.09 62.65
CA GLN A 921 20.23 21.86 63.91
C GLN A 921 21.03 21.18 65.03
N LEU A 922 20.88 19.86 65.20
CA LEU A 922 21.67 19.09 66.16
C LEU A 922 23.17 19.19 65.86
N GLN A 923 23.58 18.89 64.63
CA GLN A 923 24.98 18.92 64.21
C GLN A 923 25.61 20.31 64.42
N LEU A 924 24.91 21.37 64.04
CA LEU A 924 25.36 22.74 64.21
C LEU A 924 25.46 23.15 65.69
N CYS A 925 24.46 22.79 66.50
CA CYS A 925 24.53 23.04 67.95
C CYS A 925 25.72 22.30 68.59
N THR A 926 26.04 21.08 68.13
CA THR A 926 27.21 20.35 68.64
C THR A 926 28.53 21.02 68.24
N GLN A 927 28.66 21.52 67.00
CA GLN A 927 29.87 22.23 66.56
C GLN A 927 30.03 23.59 67.25
N LEU A 928 28.95 24.33 67.46
CA LEU A 928 29.00 25.57 68.24
C LEU A 928 29.38 25.31 69.71
N ALA A 929 28.84 24.25 70.30
CA ALA A 929 29.16 23.87 71.68
C ALA A 929 30.66 23.52 71.84
N THR A 930 31.26 22.79 70.89
CA THR A 930 32.69 22.46 70.91
C THR A 930 33.56 23.70 70.72
N ILE A 931 33.19 24.63 69.83
CA ILE A 931 33.93 25.88 69.61
C ILE A 931 33.91 26.76 70.87
N TYR A 932 32.74 26.98 71.46
CA TYR A 932 32.62 27.78 72.68
C TYR A 932 33.28 27.14 73.90
N HIS A 933 33.32 25.79 73.97
CA HIS A 933 33.98 25.07 75.07
C HIS A 933 35.50 25.13 74.97
N ASN A 934 36.04 24.79 73.79
CA ASN A 934 37.46 24.50 73.62
C ASN A 934 38.28 25.71 73.18
N PHE A 935 37.70 26.64 72.41
CA PHE A 935 38.45 27.71 71.75
C PHE A 935 38.09 29.12 72.24
N ILE A 936 36.79 29.44 72.37
CA ILE A 936 36.34 30.78 72.81
C ILE A 936 36.24 30.88 74.35
N ILE A 937 36.17 29.74 75.06
CA ILE A 937 36.12 29.63 76.53
C ILE A 937 34.93 30.41 77.14
N ASP A 938 33.80 30.44 76.43
CA ASP A 938 32.53 30.95 76.95
C ASP A 938 31.69 29.78 77.49
N ARG A 939 31.78 29.58 78.81
CA ARG A 939 31.12 28.45 79.49
C ARG A 939 29.60 28.55 79.45
N GLU A 940 29.04 29.76 79.46
CA GLU A 940 27.58 29.96 79.45
C GLU A 940 27.00 29.62 78.09
N ARG A 941 27.60 30.12 77.01
CA ARG A 941 27.17 29.81 75.64
C ARG A 941 27.41 28.35 75.26
N SER A 942 28.54 27.78 75.71
CA SER A 942 28.82 26.35 75.52
C SER A 942 27.73 25.47 76.14
N LEU A 943 27.38 25.70 77.41
CA LEU A 943 26.29 24.97 78.09
C LEU A 943 24.94 25.17 77.38
N PHE A 944 24.64 26.38 76.92
CA PHE A 944 23.42 26.68 76.17
C PHE A 944 23.30 25.82 74.89
N PHE A 945 24.35 25.75 74.08
CA PHE A 945 24.33 24.95 72.84
C PHE A 945 24.32 23.43 73.11
N TYR A 946 25.00 22.96 74.16
CA TYR A 946 24.90 21.56 74.60
C TYR A 946 23.48 21.18 75.02
N GLN A 947 22.77 22.05 75.75
CA GLN A 947 21.38 21.81 76.14
C GLN A 947 20.43 21.79 74.93
N LYS A 948 20.61 22.72 73.98
CA LYS A 948 19.86 22.72 72.71
C LYS A 948 20.12 21.46 71.88
N ALA A 949 21.38 21.06 71.71
CA ALA A 949 21.74 19.82 71.03
C ALA A 949 21.06 18.60 71.70
N ARG A 950 21.08 18.53 73.03
CA ARG A 950 20.40 17.45 73.77
C ARG A 950 18.89 17.45 73.54
N GLY A 951 18.26 18.63 73.48
CA GLY A 951 16.84 18.78 73.13
C GLY A 951 16.53 18.20 71.74
N PHE A 952 17.27 18.59 70.71
CA PHE A 952 17.08 18.06 69.34
C PHE A 952 17.35 16.56 69.24
N ALA A 953 18.35 16.04 69.95
CA ALA A 953 18.64 14.61 69.99
C ALA A 953 17.49 13.80 70.61
N ALA A 954 16.86 14.32 71.67
CA ALA A 954 15.70 13.67 72.29
C ALA A 954 14.49 13.63 71.33
N GLU A 955 14.22 14.71 70.60
CA GLU A 955 13.13 14.77 69.61
C GLU A 955 13.35 13.85 68.41
N LEU A 956 14.59 13.71 67.94
CA LEU A 956 14.95 12.79 66.85
C LEU A 956 14.83 11.32 67.29
N ASN A 957 15.18 11.01 68.53
CA ASN A 957 15.03 9.66 69.09
C ASN A 957 13.55 9.30 69.34
N ALA A 958 12.71 10.24 69.78
CA ALA A 958 11.27 10.03 69.92
C ALA A 958 10.59 9.71 68.58
N LYS A 959 11.05 10.30 67.46
CA LYS A 959 10.55 9.97 66.12
C LYS A 959 11.01 8.60 65.60
N ARG A 960 12.19 8.09 66.01
CA ARG A 960 12.65 6.73 65.63
C ARG A 960 11.88 5.61 66.33
N ILE A 961 11.39 5.84 67.55
CA ILE A 961 10.63 4.84 68.31
C ILE A 961 9.22 4.64 67.74
N ASN A 962 8.68 5.62 67.00
CA ASN A 962 7.33 5.59 66.41
C ASN A 962 7.27 5.06 64.97
N ILE A 963 8.34 4.45 64.42
CA ILE A 963 8.33 3.86 63.08
C ILE A 963 8.25 2.33 63.23
N SER A 964 7.05 1.76 63.01
CA SER A 964 6.84 0.33 62.79
C SER A 964 7.40 -0.10 61.42
N PRO A 965 7.77 -1.39 61.21
CA PRO A 965 8.49 -1.86 60.03
C PRO A 965 7.56 -2.06 58.82
N GLY A 966 6.97 -0.98 58.31
CA GLY A 966 5.96 -1.02 57.24
C GLY A 966 6.14 0.00 56.12
N GLN A 967 7.29 0.67 56.01
CA GLN A 967 7.59 1.60 54.89
C GLN A 967 9.09 1.60 54.57
N GLN A 968 9.56 0.54 53.93
CA GLN A 968 10.87 0.48 53.26
C GLN A 968 10.69 0.26 51.75
N TYR A 969 9.96 1.14 51.05
CA TYR A 969 9.96 1.18 49.58
C TYR A 969 9.61 2.59 49.08
N SER A 970 10.44 3.59 49.36
CA SER A 970 10.44 4.89 48.64
C SER A 970 11.54 5.84 49.12
N SER A 971 12.82 5.43 49.06
CA SER A 971 13.93 6.39 49.23
C SER A 971 15.24 5.94 48.57
N ALA A 972 15.14 5.34 47.38
CA ALA A 972 16.33 4.94 46.59
C ALA A 972 16.64 5.86 45.39
N GLN A 973 16.01 7.04 45.26
CA GLN A 973 16.18 7.91 44.08
C GLN A 973 16.80 9.30 44.30
N TYR A 974 17.36 9.60 45.48
CA TYR A 974 18.13 10.85 45.69
C TYR A 974 19.48 10.60 46.37
N LYS A 975 20.25 9.67 45.81
CA LYS A 975 21.70 9.57 46.03
C LYS A 975 22.38 9.56 44.66
N ASN A 976 22.71 10.76 44.18
CA ASN A 976 23.79 11.08 43.24
C ASN A 976 23.43 12.36 42.47
N ILE A 977 23.44 13.50 43.15
CA ILE A 977 23.72 14.79 42.54
C ILE A 977 24.61 15.53 43.52
N GLY A 978 25.84 15.84 43.10
CA GLY A 978 26.82 16.62 43.85
C GLY A 978 27.59 15.83 44.90
N GLN A 979 28.58 15.06 44.46
CA GLN A 979 29.89 15.14 45.11
C GLN A 979 30.73 16.07 44.29
#